data_AF-A0A975BJA5-F1
#
_entry.id   AF-A0A975BJA5-F1
#
_cell.length_a   1.000
_cell.length_b   1.000
_cell.length_c   1.000
_cell.angle_alpha   90.00
_cell.angle_beta   90.00
_cell.angle_gamma   90.00
#
_symmetry.space_group_name_H-M   'P 1'
#
loop_
_entity.id
_entity.type
_entity.pdbx_description
1 polymer ?
#
loop_
_entity_poly.entity_id
_entity_poly.type
_entity_poly.pdbx_seq_one_letter_code
_entity_poly.pdbx_strand_id
1 'polypeptide(L)'
;MKKFLIVMWITLLFFGLAGSSAAFFINFEDGKNGNPVNNIEGVSFKNFSGFNAMYGDSRTGKYNTYSDDLKLSYGDAFFHHNGNFWLWAGTNADARGVIVDFTSNNGTWFKTGYSTYGDFILEAHLTNGRTVTVSGPTNIYSSMKYLTVNAPAGAYIDYVVLKGEKGNVWLADDMSGDTTGVGSDEPPPPPAPGSDDDNDGMPYAWEVANGLNPSANDAAGDPDGDGVSNLNEYKKGTNPKKADTDGDGIPDGWEISKGLNPSVNDGAADSDRDGLSNLSEYQKGTNPNKADTDGDGIPDGWEIAYGLNPSVNDGGTDSDGDGLSNLSEYQKGTNPKKADTDSDGIPDGWEIAYGLNPGANDASGDPDGDEVSNLDEYINGTDPTIIPGEFKVGENGIVKADWLYDGGSYEGEFAIFSFSGMKDFIANPEEFIKEAVRRALSNSTEGYVVLSDMKEGARFSGSLGESVNWNKGPYKGVKSFQMRPGDTFAMILTPNSTLESLAENPLTTDVNKRPLFSIVLSNLDYGMHVGQIADVNGLGTAFAYEDQDFVKSDTDYNDIIVQITGATADVPPLDSLSGNDEPAARKKRDRRDDPKSPVLFDIPPAPRWHDWRISEDLGQQIVEHIESPSVQPETFWMSFIVEGPADMIVYDPKERECGKEGGYIPGAAFETDENGGHIFSLPVLETGNYRLVLRGKESGFCRVTVKGYQGDTEISSETKEIEIQAHQAHKCDVIVSSFTDDLIFTFEEIMSSNLFYDFNGDGKIDDNDIMKVSSRWNVTEESQEYDPFYDVDDDGYIGIIDIMPVVNSMSAQ
;
A
#
# COMPACT_ATOMS: atom_id res chain seq x y z
N MET A 1 -70.70 34.21 -9.44
CA MET A 1 -71.09 35.44 -8.69
C MET A 1 -71.45 35.04 -7.26
N LYS A 2 -71.41 35.97 -6.29
CA LYS A 2 -71.32 35.67 -4.84
C LYS A 2 -72.68 35.57 -4.11
N LYS A 3 -72.77 34.58 -3.20
CA LYS A 3 -73.38 34.60 -1.84
C LYS A 3 -74.91 34.51 -1.58
N PHE A 4 -75.18 34.11 -0.32
CA PHE A 4 -76.38 34.23 0.56
C PHE A 4 -77.35 33.00 0.58
N LEU A 5 -77.62 32.23 1.65
CA LEU A 5 -77.60 32.32 3.15
C LEU A 5 -78.99 32.64 3.79
N ILE A 6 -79.34 31.91 4.88
CA ILE A 6 -80.39 32.14 5.94
C ILE A 6 -81.79 31.44 5.84
N VAL A 7 -81.90 30.22 6.39
CA VAL A 7 -82.61 29.77 7.65
C VAL A 7 -84.07 30.23 7.99
N MET A 8 -84.99 29.24 8.24
CA MET A 8 -85.87 28.99 9.45
C MET A 8 -87.43 28.77 9.33
N TRP A 9 -87.94 27.84 10.19
CA TRP A 9 -89.32 27.54 10.70
C TRP A 9 -90.24 26.45 10.08
N ILE A 10 -90.91 25.69 10.99
CA ILE A 10 -91.82 24.51 10.80
C ILE A 10 -93.09 24.65 11.68
N THR A 11 -94.14 23.84 11.39
CA THR A 11 -95.35 23.40 12.18
C THR A 11 -96.72 23.87 11.59
N LEU A 12 -97.90 23.23 11.78
CA LEU A 12 -98.36 22.01 12.51
C LEU A 12 -99.74 21.49 11.96
N LEU A 13 -100.12 20.23 12.24
CA LEU A 13 -101.48 19.67 12.59
C LEU A 13 -101.98 18.36 11.89
N PHE A 14 -102.00 17.27 12.70
CA PHE A 14 -103.08 16.28 12.98
C PHE A 14 -103.74 15.29 11.94
N PHE A 15 -103.43 14.00 12.15
CA PHE A 15 -104.31 12.81 12.36
C PHE A 15 -105.18 12.13 11.25
N GLY A 16 -105.05 10.79 11.18
CA GLY A 16 -105.98 9.83 10.54
C GLY A 16 -105.53 8.36 10.72
N LEU A 17 -106.44 7.45 11.10
CA LEU A 17 -106.12 6.06 11.52
C LEU A 17 -106.01 5.06 10.36
N ALA A 18 -104.92 4.30 10.33
CA ALA A 18 -104.80 2.99 9.70
C ALA A 18 -103.82 2.12 10.51
N GLY A 19 -104.08 0.81 10.63
CA GLY A 19 -103.21 -0.11 11.36
C GLY A 19 -101.94 -0.41 10.58
N SER A 20 -100.93 0.45 10.72
CA SER A 20 -99.63 0.30 10.07
C SER A 20 -98.73 -0.65 10.85
N SER A 21 -98.37 -1.78 10.25
CA SER A 21 -97.24 -2.61 10.69
C SER A 21 -95.97 -1.75 10.67
N ALA A 22 -95.46 -1.39 11.83
CA ALA A 22 -94.24 -0.60 11.95
C ALA A 22 -93.03 -1.54 11.95
N ALA A 23 -92.34 -1.63 10.83
CA ALA A 23 -90.93 -2.02 10.84
C ALA A 23 -90.11 -0.78 11.23
N PHE A 24 -89.02 -1.00 11.95
CA PHE A 24 -87.98 0.00 12.16
C PHE A 24 -86.64 -0.60 11.80
N PHE A 25 -85.82 0.21 11.14
CA PHE A 25 -84.47 -0.14 10.74
C PHE A 25 -83.51 0.16 11.88
N ILE A 26 -82.54 -0.72 12.08
CA ILE A 26 -81.39 -0.48 12.94
C ILE A 26 -80.17 -0.63 12.06
N ASN A 27 -79.58 0.50 11.67
CA ASN A 27 -78.23 0.60 11.11
C ASN A 27 -77.25 0.67 12.29
N PHE A 28 -76.10 0.00 12.19
CA PHE A 28 -75.18 -0.18 13.32
C PHE A 28 -73.82 0.48 13.14
N GLU A 29 -73.52 1.06 11.99
CA GLU A 29 -72.15 1.49 11.64
C GLU A 29 -71.64 2.75 12.38
N ASP A 30 -72.48 3.75 12.65
CA ASP A 30 -72.01 5.03 13.23
C ASP A 30 -71.89 5.05 14.77
N GLY A 31 -71.10 4.10 15.27
CA GLY A 31 -70.67 3.97 16.67
C GLY A 31 -69.75 5.10 17.20
N LYS A 32 -69.71 6.30 16.58
CA LYS A 32 -69.11 7.51 17.17
C LYS A 32 -69.96 8.77 16.88
N ASN A 33 -70.31 9.46 17.98
CA ASN A 33 -70.90 10.80 18.03
C ASN A 33 -72.35 10.98 17.54
N GLY A 34 -73.26 10.09 17.97
CA GLY A 34 -74.44 10.49 18.76
C GLY A 34 -75.46 11.48 18.18
N ASN A 35 -75.40 11.78 16.88
CA ASN A 35 -76.33 12.66 16.18
C ASN A 35 -77.19 11.83 15.21
N PRO A 36 -78.52 11.92 15.27
CA PRO A 36 -79.39 11.17 14.38
C PRO A 36 -79.28 11.68 12.94
N VAL A 37 -79.00 10.78 11.99
CA VAL A 37 -79.13 11.03 10.56
C VAL A 37 -80.60 11.31 10.24
N ASN A 38 -80.90 12.54 9.80
CA ASN A 38 -82.24 12.95 9.40
C ASN A 38 -82.21 13.41 7.94
N ASN A 39 -83.31 13.14 7.22
CA ASN A 39 -83.53 13.43 5.79
C ASN A 39 -82.83 12.46 4.82
N ILE A 40 -83.22 11.18 4.86
CA ILE A 40 -83.07 10.26 3.73
C ILE A 40 -84.29 10.47 2.83
N GLU A 41 -84.09 10.74 1.53
CA GLU A 41 -85.19 10.99 0.61
C GLU A 41 -86.06 9.73 0.41
N GLY A 42 -87.38 9.88 0.51
CA GLY A 42 -88.33 8.76 0.52
C GLY A 42 -88.61 8.12 1.89
N VAL A 43 -87.87 8.46 2.95
CA VAL A 43 -88.05 7.88 4.30
C VAL A 43 -88.72 8.88 5.25
N SER A 44 -89.81 8.48 5.91
CA SER A 44 -90.44 9.28 6.98
C SER A 44 -90.29 8.60 8.35
N PHE A 45 -89.46 9.16 9.23
CA PHE A 45 -89.35 8.71 10.61
C PHE A 45 -90.60 9.11 11.43
N LYS A 46 -91.44 8.15 11.80
CA LYS A 46 -92.55 8.40 12.74
C LYS A 46 -92.01 8.40 14.18
N ASN A 47 -91.80 9.59 14.72
CA ASN A 47 -91.48 9.79 16.12
C ASN A 47 -92.66 9.33 17.01
N PHE A 48 -92.45 8.28 17.80
CA PHE A 48 -93.46 7.80 18.76
C PHE A 48 -93.27 8.50 20.10
N SER A 49 -94.05 9.57 20.32
CA SER A 49 -94.21 10.23 21.62
C SER A 49 -92.94 10.82 22.24
N GLY A 50 -91.92 11.17 21.45
CA GLY A 50 -90.80 12.01 21.91
C GLY A 50 -89.69 11.31 22.67
N PHE A 51 -89.49 10.00 22.46
CA PHE A 51 -88.38 9.24 23.04
C PHE A 51 -87.27 8.99 22.01
N ASN A 52 -86.01 9.09 22.44
CA ASN A 52 -84.85 8.74 21.61
C ASN A 52 -84.67 7.22 21.53
N ALA A 53 -84.04 6.74 20.45
CA ALA A 53 -83.59 5.36 20.37
C ALA A 53 -82.48 5.08 21.40
N MET A 54 -82.59 3.96 22.09
CA MET A 54 -81.57 3.47 23.03
C MET A 54 -80.70 2.42 22.35
N TYR A 55 -79.40 2.40 22.65
CA TYR A 55 -78.47 1.37 22.19
C TYR A 55 -77.40 1.08 23.25
N GLY A 56 -76.75 -0.08 23.13
CA GLY A 56 -75.69 -0.52 24.05
C GLY A 56 -74.66 -1.39 23.35
N ASP A 57 -73.40 -1.26 23.77
CA ASP A 57 -72.27 -2.04 23.25
C ASP A 57 -72.02 -3.26 24.15
N SER A 58 -72.16 -4.44 23.56
CA SER A 58 -71.99 -5.73 24.24
C SER A 58 -70.56 -6.02 24.66
N ARG A 59 -69.55 -5.35 24.07
CA ARG A 59 -68.13 -5.50 24.44
C ARG A 59 -67.76 -4.73 25.71
N THR A 60 -68.37 -3.56 25.92
CA THR A 60 -68.09 -2.70 27.09
C THR A 60 -69.18 -2.74 28.17
N GLY A 61 -70.35 -3.32 27.88
CA GLY A 61 -71.49 -3.36 28.79
C GLY A 61 -72.11 -1.97 29.07
N LYS A 62 -71.75 -0.96 28.26
CA LYS A 62 -72.21 0.42 28.41
C LYS A 62 -73.38 0.72 27.47
N TYR A 63 -74.30 1.52 27.98
CA TYR A 63 -75.51 1.97 27.28
C TYR A 63 -75.44 3.49 27.11
N ASN A 64 -76.14 4.04 26.12
CA ASN A 64 -76.21 5.49 25.89
C ASN A 64 -77.06 6.25 26.95
N THR A 65 -77.43 5.61 28.05
CA THR A 65 -78.20 6.17 29.17
C THR A 65 -77.60 5.75 30.52
N TYR A 66 -77.41 6.71 31.44
CA TYR A 66 -77.01 6.42 32.82
C TYR A 66 -78.23 6.09 33.69
N SER A 67 -78.05 5.25 34.71
CA SER A 67 -79.10 4.95 35.70
C SER A 67 -79.42 6.19 36.55
N ASP A 68 -80.65 6.68 36.43
CA ASP A 68 -81.52 7.23 37.51
C ASP A 68 -82.59 8.21 36.96
N ASP A 69 -82.45 8.70 35.73
CA ASP A 69 -83.40 9.63 35.10
C ASP A 69 -84.64 8.92 34.50
N LEU A 70 -85.55 8.44 35.37
CA LEU A 70 -86.99 8.30 35.05
C LEU A 70 -87.85 8.03 36.31
N LYS A 71 -88.19 9.09 37.05
CA LYS A 71 -89.29 9.05 38.03
C LYS A 71 -90.61 9.45 37.37
N LEU A 72 -91.39 8.49 36.88
CA LEU A 72 -92.80 8.70 36.51
C LEU A 72 -93.69 7.58 37.05
N SER A 73 -94.90 7.97 37.46
CA SER A 73 -95.86 7.12 38.18
C SER A 73 -97.06 6.80 37.29
N TYR A 74 -97.15 5.55 36.83
CA TYR A 74 -98.42 4.81 36.71
C TYR A 74 -98.13 3.31 36.48
N GLY A 75 -98.46 2.46 37.45
CA GLY A 75 -98.34 1.00 37.34
C GLY A 75 -96.95 0.43 37.68
N ASP A 76 -96.77 0.08 38.96
CA ASP A 76 -95.85 -0.92 39.53
C ASP A 76 -94.53 -1.22 38.76
N ALA A 77 -93.50 -0.49 39.21
CA ALA A 77 -92.06 -0.57 38.92
C ALA A 77 -91.43 -1.98 39.05
N PHE A 78 -90.16 -2.26 38.70
CA PHE A 78 -88.93 -1.44 38.62
C PHE A 78 -87.98 -2.01 37.56
N PHE A 79 -87.09 -1.18 37.00
CA PHE A 79 -85.93 -1.64 36.24
C PHE A 79 -84.66 -1.51 37.08
N HIS A 80 -83.92 -2.61 37.30
CA HIS A 80 -82.48 -2.59 37.61
C HIS A 80 -81.86 -4.01 37.57
N HIS A 81 -80.54 -4.04 37.32
CA HIS A 81 -79.63 -5.19 37.41
C HIS A 81 -79.89 -6.41 36.49
N ASN A 82 -79.18 -6.43 35.34
CA ASN A 82 -78.30 -7.52 34.88
C ASN A 82 -77.93 -7.36 33.38
N GLY A 83 -77.50 -6.17 32.98
CA GLY A 83 -76.80 -5.95 31.70
C GLY A 83 -77.51 -6.39 30.42
N ASN A 84 -78.85 -6.39 30.39
CA ASN A 84 -79.65 -6.78 29.22
C ASN A 84 -80.57 -5.64 28.77
N PHE A 85 -80.73 -5.51 27.44
CA PHE A 85 -81.55 -4.52 26.76
C PHE A 85 -83.01 -4.98 26.63
N TRP A 86 -83.98 -4.05 26.81
CA TRP A 86 -85.42 -4.34 26.75
C TRP A 86 -86.09 -3.45 25.70
N LEU A 87 -86.76 -4.05 24.72
CA LEU A 87 -87.63 -3.35 23.78
C LEU A 87 -89.06 -3.90 23.89
N TRP A 88 -90.02 -3.01 24.10
CA TRP A 88 -91.43 -3.38 24.23
C TRP A 88 -92.19 -3.23 22.91
N ALA A 89 -92.74 -4.33 22.39
CA ALA A 89 -93.46 -4.38 21.11
C ALA A 89 -94.99 -4.48 21.31
N GLY A 90 -95.52 -3.80 22.33
CA GLY A 90 -96.96 -3.70 22.58
C GLY A 90 -97.56 -4.82 23.45
N THR A 91 -98.87 -4.75 23.66
CA THR A 91 -99.54 -5.26 24.86
C THR A 91 -99.68 -6.79 25.01
N ASN A 92 -99.13 -7.61 24.10
CA ASN A 92 -99.19 -9.08 24.18
C ASN A 92 -97.95 -9.78 23.55
N ALA A 93 -96.80 -9.10 23.44
CA ALA A 93 -95.57 -9.69 22.90
C ALA A 93 -94.33 -9.23 23.69
N ASP A 94 -93.90 -10.06 24.65
CA ASP A 94 -92.65 -9.86 25.40
C ASP A 94 -91.45 -10.37 24.59
N ALA A 95 -90.92 -9.54 23.69
CA ALA A 95 -89.64 -9.80 23.05
C ALA A 95 -88.49 -9.58 24.06
N ARG A 96 -88.09 -10.64 24.77
CA ARG A 96 -86.95 -10.58 25.70
C ARG A 96 -85.62 -10.73 24.96
N GLY A 97 -84.96 -9.60 24.74
CA GLY A 97 -83.53 -9.50 24.40
C GLY A 97 -83.17 -9.91 22.97
N VAL A 98 -82.93 -8.92 22.11
CA VAL A 98 -82.07 -9.10 20.94
C VAL A 98 -80.64 -8.85 21.38
N ILE A 99 -79.81 -9.90 21.41
CA ILE A 99 -78.36 -9.78 21.48
C ILE A 99 -77.83 -10.05 20.09
N VAL A 100 -77.36 -9.00 19.41
CA VAL A 100 -76.59 -9.15 18.17
C VAL A 100 -75.12 -9.26 18.53
N ASP A 101 -74.48 -10.30 18.03
CA ASP A 101 -73.08 -10.60 18.29
C ASP A 101 -72.28 -10.44 16.99
N PHE A 102 -71.66 -9.26 16.82
CA PHE A 102 -70.90 -8.89 15.62
C PHE A 102 -69.44 -9.41 15.64
N THR A 103 -69.04 -10.26 16.58
CA THR A 103 -67.63 -10.55 16.92
C THR A 103 -66.73 -11.16 15.83
N SER A 104 -67.26 -11.52 14.65
CA SER A 104 -66.47 -12.03 13.53
C SER A 104 -66.37 -11.11 12.30
N ASN A 105 -67.17 -10.03 12.25
CA ASN A 105 -67.13 -8.95 11.26
C ASN A 105 -66.97 -9.33 9.77
N ASN A 106 -67.44 -10.51 9.35
CA ASN A 106 -67.20 -11.05 8.00
C ASN A 106 -68.47 -11.25 7.14
N GLY A 107 -69.64 -10.76 7.59
CA GLY A 107 -70.92 -10.85 6.87
C GLY A 107 -71.48 -12.26 6.63
N THR A 108 -70.84 -13.33 7.12
CA THR A 108 -71.23 -14.71 6.78
C THR A 108 -72.18 -15.40 7.77
N TRP A 109 -72.49 -14.81 8.92
CA TRP A 109 -73.49 -15.37 9.85
C TRP A 109 -74.15 -14.31 10.73
N PHE A 110 -75.37 -14.62 11.19
CA PHE A 110 -76.13 -13.80 12.12
C PHE A 110 -76.72 -14.68 13.22
N LYS A 111 -76.70 -14.19 14.47
CA LYS A 111 -77.25 -14.89 15.63
C LYS A 111 -78.10 -13.94 16.47
N THR A 112 -79.26 -14.41 16.91
CA THR A 112 -80.15 -13.66 17.79
C THR A 112 -80.75 -14.53 18.89
N GLY A 113 -80.98 -13.94 20.05
CA GLY A 113 -81.75 -14.53 21.15
C GLY A 113 -83.26 -14.42 20.89
N TYR A 114 -84.05 -15.39 21.34
CA TYR A 114 -85.50 -15.34 21.22
C TYR A 114 -86.23 -16.00 22.41
N SER A 115 -87.34 -15.38 22.79
CA SER A 115 -88.36 -15.89 23.71
C SER A 115 -89.72 -15.40 23.20
N THR A 116 -90.66 -16.31 22.99
CA THR A 116 -91.93 -16.04 22.30
C THR A 116 -92.96 -17.12 22.64
N TYR A 117 -94.24 -16.73 22.57
CA TYR A 117 -95.42 -17.56 22.83
C TYR A 117 -95.92 -18.33 21.59
N GLY A 118 -95.25 -18.19 20.45
CA GLY A 118 -95.49 -18.92 19.20
C GLY A 118 -94.19 -19.11 18.42
N ASP A 119 -94.22 -19.72 17.25
CA ASP A 119 -92.99 -19.98 16.46
C ASP A 119 -92.27 -18.69 16.03
N PHE A 120 -90.94 -18.74 16.02
CA PHE A 120 -90.06 -17.63 15.62
C PHE A 120 -89.32 -17.99 14.33
N ILE A 121 -89.33 -17.10 13.36
CA ILE A 121 -88.65 -17.31 12.07
C ILE A 121 -87.65 -16.17 11.82
N LEU A 122 -86.42 -16.56 11.53
CA LEU A 122 -85.33 -15.70 11.07
C LEU A 122 -85.12 -15.98 9.57
N GLU A 123 -85.22 -14.96 8.73
CA GLU A 123 -84.91 -15.02 7.30
C GLU A 123 -83.73 -14.11 7.00
N ALA A 124 -82.61 -14.67 6.57
CA ALA A 124 -81.47 -13.92 6.04
C ALA A 124 -81.59 -13.81 4.52
N HIS A 125 -81.67 -12.59 4.00
CA HIS A 125 -81.52 -12.30 2.59
C HIS A 125 -80.02 -12.11 2.32
N LEU A 126 -79.56 -12.64 1.19
CA LEU A 126 -78.16 -12.68 0.83
C LEU A 126 -77.89 -11.77 -0.36
N THR A 127 -76.67 -11.28 -0.45
CA THR A 127 -76.16 -10.39 -1.51
C THR A 127 -76.15 -11.02 -2.91
N ASN A 128 -76.51 -12.29 -3.05
CA ASN A 128 -76.74 -12.96 -4.33
C ASN A 128 -78.24 -13.21 -4.63
N GLY A 129 -79.13 -12.49 -3.96
CA GLY A 129 -80.58 -12.54 -4.14
C GLY A 129 -81.28 -13.78 -3.56
N ARG A 130 -80.58 -14.62 -2.79
CA ARG A 130 -81.17 -15.81 -2.12
C ARG A 130 -81.65 -15.48 -0.71
N THR A 131 -82.55 -16.30 -0.17
CA THR A 131 -82.99 -16.23 1.23
C THR A 131 -82.71 -17.55 1.95
N VAL A 132 -82.20 -17.48 3.18
CA VAL A 132 -81.97 -18.61 4.09
C VAL A 132 -82.87 -18.44 5.31
N THR A 133 -83.74 -19.41 5.57
CA THR A 133 -84.72 -19.36 6.67
C THR A 133 -84.36 -20.34 7.78
N VAL A 134 -84.40 -19.89 9.03
CA VAL A 134 -84.23 -20.74 10.23
C VAL A 134 -85.38 -20.47 11.20
N SER A 135 -86.10 -21.52 11.59
CA SER A 135 -87.22 -21.44 12.54
C SER A 135 -86.85 -22.03 13.91
N GLY A 136 -87.22 -21.35 14.98
CA GLY A 136 -87.15 -21.86 16.35
C GLY A 136 -88.54 -22.06 16.95
N PRO A 137 -88.77 -23.16 17.69
CA PRO A 137 -90.05 -23.42 18.32
C PRO A 137 -90.31 -22.46 19.49
N THR A 138 -91.59 -22.24 19.78
CA THR A 138 -92.11 -21.55 20.99
C THR A 138 -91.21 -21.71 22.22
N ASN A 139 -90.81 -20.60 22.85
CA ASN A 139 -89.86 -20.54 23.96
C ASN A 139 -90.34 -19.60 25.08
N ILE A 140 -91.05 -20.16 26.07
CA ILE A 140 -91.71 -19.41 27.15
C ILE A 140 -91.17 -19.87 28.52
N TYR A 141 -90.88 -18.92 29.41
CA TYR A 141 -90.48 -19.12 30.81
C TYR A 141 -89.20 -19.95 31.09
N SER A 142 -88.39 -20.26 30.08
CA SER A 142 -87.03 -20.83 30.24
C SER A 142 -85.93 -19.81 29.90
N SER A 143 -84.66 -20.21 30.05
CA SER A 143 -83.50 -19.43 29.59
C SER A 143 -83.62 -19.08 28.09
N MET A 144 -83.02 -17.94 27.70
CA MET A 144 -83.01 -17.51 26.29
C MET A 144 -82.40 -18.59 25.40
N LYS A 145 -83.12 -18.95 24.34
CA LYS A 145 -82.59 -19.76 23.24
C LYS A 145 -82.05 -18.82 22.17
N TYR A 146 -81.10 -19.32 21.38
CA TYR A 146 -80.50 -18.58 20.28
C TYR A 146 -80.76 -19.31 18.96
N LEU A 147 -81.00 -18.54 17.91
CA LEU A 147 -81.01 -19.00 16.53
C LEU A 147 -79.79 -18.39 15.83
N THR A 148 -79.12 -19.22 15.03
CA THR A 148 -78.02 -18.80 14.15
C THR A 148 -78.37 -19.17 12.73
N VAL A 149 -78.13 -18.26 11.80
CA VAL A 149 -78.13 -18.49 10.35
C VAL A 149 -76.74 -18.20 9.81
N ASN A 150 -76.27 -19.05 8.89
CA ASN A 150 -74.99 -18.86 8.21
C ASN A 150 -75.27 -18.73 6.71
N ALA A 151 -74.60 -17.79 6.05
CA ALA A 151 -74.51 -17.74 4.60
C ALA A 151 -73.61 -18.89 4.09
N PRO A 152 -73.89 -19.44 2.90
CA PRO A 152 -72.98 -20.36 2.24
C PRO A 152 -71.70 -19.62 1.79
N ALA A 153 -70.59 -20.36 1.64
CA ALA A 153 -69.32 -19.80 1.20
C ALA A 153 -69.44 -19.02 -0.12
N GLY A 154 -68.88 -17.81 -0.16
CA GLY A 154 -68.98 -16.90 -1.32
C GLY A 154 -70.28 -16.09 -1.40
N ALA A 155 -71.02 -15.97 -0.29
CA ALA A 155 -72.18 -15.09 -0.17
C ALA A 155 -72.17 -14.40 1.20
N TYR A 156 -72.70 -13.18 1.25
CA TYR A 156 -72.84 -12.39 2.47
C TYR A 156 -74.32 -12.19 2.81
N ILE A 157 -74.62 -11.98 4.08
CA ILE A 157 -75.97 -11.59 4.53
C ILE A 157 -76.13 -10.10 4.24
N ASP A 158 -77.15 -9.77 3.46
CA ASP A 158 -77.54 -8.42 3.10
C ASP A 158 -78.36 -7.80 4.24
N TYR A 159 -79.57 -8.33 4.45
CA TYR A 159 -80.43 -7.99 5.59
C TYR A 159 -81.13 -9.22 6.18
N VAL A 160 -81.57 -9.11 7.44
CA VAL A 160 -82.37 -10.14 8.14
C VAL A 160 -83.76 -9.64 8.49
N VAL A 161 -84.77 -10.50 8.25
CA VAL A 161 -86.17 -10.30 8.65
C VAL A 161 -86.49 -11.23 9.82
N LEU A 162 -87.07 -10.68 10.89
CA LEU A 162 -87.62 -11.46 12.00
C LEU A 162 -89.15 -11.49 11.93
N LYS A 163 -89.73 -12.70 11.91
CA LYS A 163 -91.17 -12.94 11.82
C LYS A 163 -91.67 -13.75 13.01
N GLY A 164 -92.84 -13.38 13.50
CA GLY A 164 -93.65 -14.19 14.41
C GLY A 164 -95.03 -14.48 13.80
N GLU A 165 -95.82 -15.33 14.44
CA GLU A 165 -97.11 -15.85 13.94
C GLU A 165 -98.17 -14.79 13.51
N LYS A 166 -97.97 -13.51 13.84
CA LYS A 166 -98.91 -12.41 13.49
C LYS A 166 -98.31 -11.31 12.61
N GLY A 167 -97.11 -11.52 12.05
CA GLY A 167 -96.50 -10.62 11.06
C GLY A 167 -94.98 -10.50 11.17
N ASN A 168 -94.39 -9.85 10.16
CA ASN A 168 -93.00 -9.41 10.20
C ASN A 168 -92.88 -8.27 11.23
N VAL A 169 -91.84 -8.27 12.07
CA VAL A 169 -91.71 -7.27 13.14
C VAL A 169 -90.37 -6.51 13.09
N TRP A 170 -89.33 -7.02 12.41
CA TRP A 170 -88.00 -6.39 12.41
C TRP A 170 -87.27 -6.57 11.07
N LEU A 171 -86.48 -5.56 10.70
CA LEU A 171 -85.49 -5.53 9.62
C LEU A 171 -84.17 -5.02 10.20
N ALA A 172 -83.06 -5.71 9.96
CA ALA A 172 -81.70 -5.23 10.25
C ALA A 172 -80.81 -5.45 9.03
N ASP A 173 -79.95 -4.48 8.74
CA ASP A 173 -79.27 -4.24 7.45
C ASP A 173 -77.89 -3.62 7.72
N ASP A 174 -76.94 -3.82 6.80
CA ASP A 174 -75.74 -3.02 6.48
C ASP A 174 -74.37 -3.73 6.32
N MET A 175 -74.24 -5.04 6.60
CA MET A 175 -72.91 -5.69 6.59
C MET A 175 -72.57 -6.67 5.44
N SER A 176 -72.02 -6.04 4.39
CA SER A 176 -70.92 -6.53 3.53
C SER A 176 -71.21 -7.12 2.14
N GLY A 177 -72.23 -6.58 1.45
CA GLY A 177 -72.01 -6.10 0.06
C GLY A 177 -72.74 -6.79 -1.09
N ASP A 178 -73.69 -6.06 -1.70
CA ASP A 178 -74.00 -6.17 -3.13
C ASP A 178 -74.00 -4.78 -3.80
N THR A 179 -73.76 -4.81 -5.10
CA THR A 179 -73.82 -3.71 -6.05
C THR A 179 -75.19 -3.62 -6.75
N THR A 180 -75.56 -2.40 -7.16
CA THR A 180 -76.62 -2.03 -8.13
C THR A 180 -78.03 -1.70 -7.58
N GLY A 181 -78.47 -0.45 -7.80
CA GLY A 181 -79.73 0.07 -7.26
C GLY A 181 -80.23 1.41 -7.85
N VAL A 182 -80.06 1.66 -9.15
CA VAL A 182 -80.83 2.64 -9.96
C VAL A 182 -80.84 4.12 -9.50
N GLY A 183 -79.68 4.76 -9.64
CA GLY A 183 -79.42 6.17 -10.01
C GLY A 183 -80.39 7.33 -9.70
N SER A 184 -79.85 8.34 -9.02
CA SER A 184 -79.59 9.66 -9.63
C SER A 184 -78.52 10.43 -8.85
N ASP A 185 -77.64 11.14 -9.56
CA ASP A 185 -76.51 11.97 -9.09
C ASP A 185 -75.33 11.21 -8.43
N GLU A 186 -74.27 10.99 -9.25
CA GLU A 186 -72.94 10.55 -8.83
C GLU A 186 -72.30 11.53 -7.83
N PRO A 187 -71.84 11.08 -6.65
CA PRO A 187 -70.50 11.47 -6.20
C PRO A 187 -69.51 10.92 -7.25
N PRO A 188 -68.42 11.65 -7.59
CA PRO A 188 -67.43 11.11 -8.51
C PRO A 188 -66.93 9.75 -8.00
N PRO A 189 -66.64 8.79 -8.89
CA PRO A 189 -66.11 7.49 -8.48
C PRO A 189 -64.86 7.71 -7.61
N PRO A 190 -64.57 6.79 -6.66
CA PRO A 190 -63.28 6.81 -5.98
C PRO A 190 -62.19 6.89 -7.05
N PRO A 191 -61.15 7.72 -6.85
CA PRO A 191 -60.11 7.94 -7.83
C PRO A 191 -59.59 6.60 -8.35
N ALA A 192 -59.36 6.51 -9.67
CA ALA A 192 -58.92 5.26 -10.28
C ALA A 192 -57.63 4.75 -9.59
N PRO A 193 -57.34 3.44 -9.53
CA PRO A 193 -56.17 2.94 -8.78
C PRO A 193 -54.78 3.47 -9.20
N GLY A 194 -54.70 4.32 -10.23
CA GLY A 194 -53.51 5.05 -10.65
C GLY A 194 -53.76 6.53 -10.95
N SER A 195 -54.80 7.15 -10.38
CA SER A 195 -54.93 8.62 -10.37
C SER A 195 -54.20 9.21 -9.16
N ASP A 196 -53.86 10.48 -9.30
CA ASP A 196 -53.08 11.31 -8.39
C ASP A 196 -53.99 12.52 -8.08
N ASP A 197 -54.46 12.62 -6.83
CA ASP A 197 -55.63 13.44 -6.47
C ASP A 197 -55.27 14.91 -6.21
N ASP A 198 -54.07 15.18 -5.72
CA ASP A 198 -53.54 16.53 -5.50
C ASP A 198 -52.41 16.93 -6.48
N ASN A 199 -52.06 16.03 -7.40
CA ASN A 199 -51.12 16.20 -8.52
C ASN A 199 -49.67 16.38 -8.06
N ASP A 200 -49.25 15.63 -7.05
CA ASP A 200 -47.88 15.64 -6.51
C ASP A 200 -46.95 14.57 -7.09
N GLY A 201 -47.50 13.64 -7.88
CA GLY A 201 -46.78 12.57 -8.56
C GLY A 201 -46.96 11.19 -7.94
N MET A 202 -47.68 11.06 -6.82
CA MET A 202 -47.98 9.79 -6.16
C MET A 202 -49.39 9.29 -6.49
N PRO A 203 -49.61 7.96 -6.67
CA PRO A 203 -50.95 7.44 -6.90
C PRO A 203 -51.74 7.29 -5.61
N TYR A 204 -53.01 7.74 -5.63
CA TYR A 204 -53.99 7.64 -4.55
C TYR A 204 -53.99 6.27 -3.85
N ALA A 205 -53.98 5.17 -4.61
CA ALA A 205 -54.02 3.82 -4.05
C ALA A 205 -52.73 3.43 -3.30
N TRP A 206 -51.57 3.95 -3.72
CA TRP A 206 -50.28 3.73 -3.04
C TRP A 206 -50.18 4.59 -1.78
N GLU A 207 -50.62 5.84 -1.84
CA GLU A 207 -50.67 6.73 -0.67
C GLU A 207 -51.57 6.17 0.43
N VAL A 208 -52.79 5.72 0.09
CA VAL A 208 -53.70 5.04 1.04
C VAL A 208 -53.04 3.78 1.62
N ALA A 209 -52.37 2.97 0.79
CA ALA A 209 -51.75 1.72 1.24
C ALA A 209 -50.60 1.95 2.24
N ASN A 210 -49.85 3.05 2.09
CA ASN A 210 -48.79 3.45 3.03
C ASN A 210 -49.29 4.44 4.11
N GLY A 211 -50.57 4.81 4.06
CA GLY A 211 -51.23 5.68 5.04
C GLY A 211 -50.80 7.15 4.98
N LEU A 212 -50.30 7.63 3.84
CA LEU A 212 -50.14 9.07 3.55
C LEU A 212 -51.51 9.75 3.38
N ASN A 213 -51.53 11.02 3.00
CA ASN A 213 -52.77 11.79 2.85
C ASN A 213 -53.04 12.12 1.36
N PRO A 214 -53.90 11.34 0.65
CA PRO A 214 -54.12 11.44 -0.81
C PRO A 214 -54.91 12.68 -1.28
N SER A 215 -54.76 13.80 -0.59
CA SER A 215 -55.46 15.05 -0.82
C SER A 215 -54.67 16.25 -0.29
N ALA A 216 -53.40 16.07 0.05
CA ALA A 216 -52.48 17.13 0.40
C ALA A 216 -51.08 16.79 -0.10
N ASN A 217 -50.65 17.51 -1.14
CA ASN A 217 -49.33 17.44 -1.78
C ASN A 217 -48.21 17.32 -0.72
N ASP A 218 -47.81 16.08 -0.46
CA ASP A 218 -46.85 15.67 0.58
C ASP A 218 -45.71 14.82 0.03
N ALA A 219 -45.62 14.64 -1.29
CA ALA A 219 -44.52 14.06 -2.07
C ALA A 219 -43.08 14.43 -1.62
N ALA A 220 -42.90 15.61 -1.03
CA ALA A 220 -41.61 16.11 -0.53
C ALA A 220 -41.40 15.93 0.99
N GLY A 221 -42.35 15.29 1.67
CA GLY A 221 -42.25 14.85 3.06
C GLY A 221 -41.40 13.60 3.21
N ASP A 222 -40.87 13.43 4.41
CA ASP A 222 -39.99 12.36 4.89
C ASP A 222 -40.51 11.99 6.29
N PRO A 223 -41.47 11.03 6.41
CA PRO A 223 -42.24 10.83 7.63
C PRO A 223 -41.57 9.93 8.68
N ASP A 224 -40.57 9.15 8.28
CA ASP A 224 -39.75 8.29 9.17
C ASP A 224 -38.34 8.83 9.40
N GLY A 225 -37.85 9.77 8.57
CA GLY A 225 -36.65 10.55 8.80
C GLY A 225 -35.37 9.94 8.24
N ASP A 226 -35.46 9.12 7.21
CA ASP A 226 -34.33 8.40 6.62
C ASP A 226 -33.59 9.18 5.50
N GLY A 227 -34.20 10.27 5.02
CA GLY A 227 -33.67 11.14 3.96
C GLY A 227 -34.26 10.89 2.57
N VAL A 228 -35.18 9.93 2.41
CA VAL A 228 -35.95 9.71 1.18
C VAL A 228 -37.31 10.41 1.32
N SER A 229 -37.74 11.09 0.25
CA SER A 229 -39.06 11.71 0.21
C SER A 229 -40.12 10.72 -0.29
N ASN A 230 -41.36 10.80 0.21
CA ASN A 230 -42.52 9.97 -0.21
C ASN A 230 -42.56 9.62 -1.71
N LEU A 231 -42.36 10.62 -2.59
CA LEU A 231 -42.40 10.44 -4.05
C LEU A 231 -41.21 9.65 -4.63
N ASN A 232 -40.05 9.68 -3.98
CA ASN A 232 -38.89 8.88 -4.37
C ASN A 232 -39.01 7.46 -3.83
N GLU A 233 -39.60 7.27 -2.67
CA GLU A 233 -39.93 5.95 -2.13
C GLU A 233 -40.94 5.22 -3.00
N TYR A 234 -41.99 5.90 -3.44
CA TYR A 234 -42.92 5.37 -4.46
C TYR A 234 -42.19 4.86 -5.72
N LYS A 235 -41.17 5.59 -6.19
CA LYS A 235 -40.36 5.19 -7.37
C LYS A 235 -39.37 4.06 -7.07
N LYS A 236 -38.96 3.89 -5.81
CA LYS A 236 -37.97 2.90 -5.36
C LYS A 236 -38.60 1.60 -4.86
N GLY A 237 -39.87 1.65 -4.45
CA GLY A 237 -40.61 0.51 -3.91
C GLY A 237 -40.61 0.41 -2.38
N THR A 238 -40.09 1.42 -1.70
CA THR A 238 -39.91 1.48 -0.23
C THR A 238 -41.17 1.98 0.50
N ASN A 239 -41.12 2.03 1.83
CA ASN A 239 -42.27 2.36 2.69
C ASN A 239 -42.07 3.69 3.45
N PRO A 240 -42.87 4.75 3.20
CA PRO A 240 -42.72 6.11 3.74
C PRO A 240 -43.03 6.28 5.24
N LYS A 241 -42.95 5.19 6.00
CA LYS A 241 -43.14 5.12 7.46
C LYS A 241 -42.22 4.07 8.11
N LYS A 242 -41.22 3.60 7.38
CA LYS A 242 -40.17 2.70 7.83
C LYS A 242 -38.87 3.13 7.17
N ALA A 243 -38.01 3.76 7.95
CA ALA A 243 -36.64 4.09 7.54
C ALA A 243 -35.77 2.88 7.11
N ASP A 244 -36.24 1.65 7.31
CA ASP A 244 -35.64 0.38 6.88
C ASP A 244 -36.82 -0.52 6.44
N THR A 245 -36.98 -0.69 5.13
CA THR A 245 -38.16 -1.31 4.52
C THR A 245 -38.19 -2.83 4.71
N ASP A 246 -37.04 -3.50 4.55
CA ASP A 246 -36.92 -4.96 4.57
C ASP A 246 -36.41 -5.56 5.90
N GLY A 247 -35.84 -4.75 6.78
CA GLY A 247 -35.49 -5.08 8.15
C GLY A 247 -34.09 -5.66 8.34
N ASP A 248 -33.11 -5.28 7.52
CA ASP A 248 -31.72 -5.75 7.68
C ASP A 248 -30.85 -4.89 8.61
N GLY A 249 -31.31 -3.68 8.95
CA GLY A 249 -30.63 -2.73 9.83
C GLY A 249 -29.93 -1.58 9.12
N ILE A 250 -29.96 -1.52 7.78
CA ILE A 250 -29.50 -0.38 6.99
C ILE A 250 -30.71 0.50 6.61
N PRO A 251 -30.62 1.84 6.64
CA PRO A 251 -31.72 2.68 6.20
C PRO A 251 -31.85 2.81 4.67
N ASP A 252 -33.08 2.84 4.16
CA ASP A 252 -33.37 2.85 2.72
C ASP A 252 -32.66 4.00 1.99
N GLY A 253 -32.64 5.19 2.61
CA GLY A 253 -31.96 6.38 2.10
C GLY A 253 -30.44 6.24 2.03
N TRP A 254 -29.81 5.50 2.94
CA TRP A 254 -28.37 5.22 2.85
C TRP A 254 -28.09 4.22 1.74
N GLU A 255 -28.85 3.13 1.65
CA GLU A 255 -28.73 2.14 0.57
C GLU A 255 -28.88 2.77 -0.81
N ILE A 256 -29.93 3.59 -1.00
CA ILE A 256 -30.18 4.32 -2.24
C ILE A 256 -29.00 5.25 -2.58
N SER A 257 -28.35 5.85 -1.57
CA SER A 257 -27.20 6.73 -1.78
C SER A 257 -25.92 5.98 -2.18
N LYS A 258 -25.76 4.73 -1.72
CA LYS A 258 -24.61 3.85 -2.00
C LYS A 258 -24.81 2.91 -3.20
N GLY A 259 -26.05 2.79 -3.68
CA GLY A 259 -26.41 1.95 -4.84
C GLY A 259 -26.90 0.55 -4.49
N LEU A 260 -27.18 0.26 -3.21
CA LEU A 260 -27.82 -0.97 -2.75
C LEU A 260 -29.34 -0.95 -3.02
N ASN A 261 -30.05 -1.99 -2.58
CA ASN A 261 -31.45 -2.24 -2.94
C ASN A 261 -32.34 -2.41 -1.69
N PRO A 262 -33.07 -1.34 -1.28
CA PRO A 262 -33.80 -1.23 0.00
C PRO A 262 -35.12 -2.03 0.05
N SER A 263 -35.05 -3.27 -0.39
CA SER A 263 -36.16 -4.22 -0.53
C SER A 263 -35.65 -5.66 -0.60
N VAL A 264 -34.36 -5.87 -0.36
CA VAL A 264 -33.66 -7.16 -0.35
C VAL A 264 -32.70 -7.13 0.82
N ASN A 265 -33.07 -7.83 1.89
CA ASN A 265 -32.30 -8.00 3.11
C ASN A 265 -30.88 -8.54 2.81
N ASP A 266 -29.93 -7.63 2.65
CA ASP A 266 -28.57 -7.89 2.18
C ASP A 266 -27.48 -7.26 3.06
N GLY A 267 -27.85 -6.69 4.21
CA GLY A 267 -26.94 -6.18 5.23
C GLY A 267 -25.88 -7.17 5.74
N ALA A 268 -26.11 -8.47 5.56
CA ALA A 268 -25.15 -9.55 5.86
C ALA A 268 -24.38 -10.06 4.63
N ALA A 269 -24.62 -9.51 3.44
CA ALA A 269 -23.82 -9.73 2.25
C ALA A 269 -22.56 -8.86 2.27
N ASP A 270 -21.56 -9.31 1.52
CA ASP A 270 -20.29 -8.67 1.25
C ASP A 270 -20.27 -8.44 -0.28
N SER A 271 -20.54 -7.20 -0.69
CA SER A 271 -20.97 -6.90 -2.06
C SER A 271 -19.81 -6.66 -3.01
N ASP A 272 -18.70 -6.10 -2.52
CA ASP A 272 -17.46 -5.84 -3.26
C ASP A 272 -16.28 -6.76 -2.88
N ARG A 273 -16.39 -7.52 -1.77
CA ARG A 273 -15.49 -8.60 -1.35
C ARG A 273 -14.21 -8.16 -0.67
N ASP A 274 -14.28 -7.10 0.13
CA ASP A 274 -13.20 -6.64 1.01
C ASP A 274 -13.15 -7.39 2.36
N GLY A 275 -14.23 -8.09 2.74
CA GLY A 275 -14.39 -8.80 4.01
C GLY A 275 -15.26 -8.09 5.05
N LEU A 276 -15.81 -6.92 4.74
CA LEU A 276 -16.90 -6.29 5.47
C LEU A 276 -18.25 -6.80 4.94
N SER A 277 -19.31 -6.42 5.65
CA SER A 277 -20.68 -6.63 5.19
C SER A 277 -21.36 -5.29 5.01
N ASN A 278 -22.33 -5.17 4.11
CA ASN A 278 -23.06 -3.93 3.82
C ASN A 278 -23.49 -3.16 5.11
N LEU A 279 -23.94 -3.88 6.15
CA LEU A 279 -24.32 -3.31 7.46
C LEU A 279 -23.11 -2.84 8.30
N SER A 280 -21.99 -3.54 8.23
CA SER A 280 -20.74 -3.15 8.89
C SER A 280 -20.20 -1.87 8.25
N GLU A 281 -20.28 -1.78 6.93
CA GLU A 281 -19.85 -0.60 6.17
C GLU A 281 -20.72 0.63 6.44
N TYR A 282 -22.04 0.46 6.53
CA TYR A 282 -22.93 1.51 7.04
C TYR A 282 -22.50 2.03 8.42
N GLN A 283 -22.12 1.13 9.34
CA GLN A 283 -21.65 1.49 10.67
C GLN A 283 -20.24 2.12 10.69
N LYS A 284 -19.45 1.92 9.63
CA LYS A 284 -18.05 2.36 9.53
C LYS A 284 -17.86 3.59 8.64
N GLY A 285 -18.82 3.89 7.76
CA GLY A 285 -18.80 5.03 6.84
C GLY A 285 -18.28 4.71 5.43
N THR A 286 -17.84 3.48 5.20
CA THR A 286 -17.27 2.96 3.95
C THR A 286 -18.33 2.75 2.87
N ASN A 287 -18.01 2.14 1.72
CA ASN A 287 -18.89 2.08 0.56
C ASN A 287 -19.05 0.66 -0.02
N PRO A 288 -20.24 0.03 0.11
CA PRO A 288 -20.50 -1.40 -0.20
C PRO A 288 -20.50 -1.78 -1.68
N ASN A 289 -19.91 -0.93 -2.52
CA ASN A 289 -19.69 -1.17 -3.94
C ASN A 289 -18.27 -0.75 -4.35
N LYS A 290 -17.35 -0.66 -3.38
CA LYS A 290 -15.93 -0.34 -3.51
C LYS A 290 -15.16 -0.96 -2.33
N ALA A 291 -14.41 -2.03 -2.61
CA ALA A 291 -13.56 -2.67 -1.62
C ALA A 291 -12.45 -1.77 -1.04
N ASP A 292 -12.18 -0.61 -1.65
CA ASP A 292 -11.27 0.44 -1.21
C ASP A 292 -12.02 1.79 -1.41
N THR A 293 -12.39 2.42 -0.30
CA THR A 293 -13.28 3.60 -0.29
C THR A 293 -12.56 4.87 -0.75
N ASP A 294 -11.31 5.08 -0.33
CA ASP A 294 -10.56 6.32 -0.55
C ASP A 294 -9.51 6.27 -1.68
N GLY A 295 -9.14 5.07 -2.14
CA GLY A 295 -8.35 4.80 -3.33
C GLY A 295 -6.84 4.73 -3.10
N ASP A 296 -6.38 4.27 -1.94
CA ASP A 296 -4.94 4.12 -1.64
C ASP A 296 -4.35 2.75 -2.02
N GLY A 297 -5.20 1.76 -2.31
CA GLY A 297 -4.83 0.40 -2.70
C GLY A 297 -4.94 -0.65 -1.58
N ILE A 298 -5.32 -0.26 -0.37
CA ILE A 298 -5.64 -1.18 0.74
C ILE A 298 -7.17 -1.38 0.82
N PRO A 299 -7.68 -2.60 1.07
CA PRO A 299 -9.12 -2.79 1.24
C PRO A 299 -9.65 -2.36 2.62
N ASP A 300 -10.85 -1.76 2.65
CA ASP A 300 -11.46 -1.18 3.85
C ASP A 300 -11.55 -2.19 5.02
N GLY A 301 -11.92 -3.44 4.69
CA GLY A 301 -12.00 -4.54 5.64
C GLY A 301 -10.67 -4.98 6.24
N TRP A 302 -9.57 -4.85 5.49
CA TRP A 302 -8.23 -5.09 6.01
C TRP A 302 -7.78 -3.94 6.90
N GLU A 303 -7.97 -2.70 6.46
CA GLU A 303 -7.68 -1.52 7.27
C GLU A 303 -8.38 -1.56 8.62
N ILE A 304 -9.68 -1.86 8.66
CA ILE A 304 -10.43 -1.96 9.92
C ILE A 304 -9.91 -3.11 10.80
N ALA A 305 -9.46 -4.22 10.22
CA ALA A 305 -8.91 -5.34 10.98
C ALA A 305 -7.59 -4.99 11.68
N TYR A 306 -6.74 -4.19 11.02
CA TYR A 306 -5.47 -3.70 11.56
C TYR A 306 -5.59 -2.30 12.22
N GLY A 307 -6.77 -1.70 12.19
CA GLY A 307 -7.11 -0.45 12.87
C GLY A 307 -6.68 0.85 12.17
N LEU A 308 -6.38 0.79 10.87
CA LEU A 308 -6.23 1.95 9.97
C LEU A 308 -7.62 2.60 9.70
N ASN A 309 -7.71 3.53 8.74
CA ASN A 309 -8.86 4.41 8.58
C ASN A 309 -9.32 4.53 7.12
N PRO A 310 -10.34 3.75 6.70
CA PRO A 310 -10.76 3.54 5.29
C PRO A 310 -11.55 4.72 4.70
N SER A 311 -10.98 5.90 4.83
CA SER A 311 -11.51 7.21 4.45
C SER A 311 -10.40 8.28 4.45
N VAL A 312 -9.14 7.90 4.65
CA VAL A 312 -7.94 8.73 4.62
C VAL A 312 -6.86 7.91 3.93
N ASN A 313 -6.58 8.27 2.67
CA ASN A 313 -5.52 7.70 1.84
C ASN A 313 -4.18 7.76 2.58
N ASP A 314 -3.81 6.65 3.23
CA ASP A 314 -2.67 6.55 4.14
C ASP A 314 -1.73 5.38 3.81
N GLY A 315 -2.01 4.60 2.76
CA GLY A 315 -1.22 3.48 2.26
C GLY A 315 0.26 3.77 1.95
N GLY A 316 0.60 5.04 1.70
CA GLY A 316 1.98 5.53 1.56
C GLY A 316 2.65 6.00 2.86
N THR A 317 1.98 5.84 4.01
CA THR A 317 2.47 6.19 5.35
C THR A 317 3.13 4.97 5.99
N ASP A 318 4.21 5.21 6.73
CA ASP A 318 4.79 4.26 7.69
C ASP A 318 4.21 4.60 9.07
N SER A 319 3.38 3.69 9.61
CA SER A 319 2.52 3.97 10.76
C SER A 319 3.15 3.60 12.12
N ASP A 320 4.16 2.74 12.14
CA ASP A 320 4.86 2.31 13.36
C ASP A 320 6.38 2.57 13.35
N GLY A 321 6.95 2.91 12.19
CA GLY A 321 8.29 3.45 12.03
C GLY A 321 9.36 2.43 11.66
N ASP A 322 8.98 1.31 11.02
CA ASP A 322 9.88 0.21 10.67
C ASP A 322 10.53 0.33 9.27
N GLY A 323 10.06 1.27 8.45
CA GLY A 323 10.51 1.48 7.07
C GLY A 323 9.59 0.92 5.98
N LEU A 324 8.53 0.21 6.32
CA LEU A 324 7.47 -0.22 5.41
C LEU A 324 6.33 0.80 5.38
N SER A 325 5.64 0.89 4.25
CA SER A 325 4.38 1.61 4.17
C SER A 325 3.19 0.68 4.43
N ASN A 326 2.09 1.20 4.98
CA ASN A 326 0.84 0.46 5.23
C ASN A 326 0.44 -0.44 4.02
N LEU A 327 0.58 0.06 2.79
CA LEU A 327 0.28 -0.69 1.55
C LEU A 327 1.29 -1.81 1.27
N SER A 328 2.57 -1.60 1.57
CA SER A 328 3.61 -2.62 1.46
C SER A 328 3.35 -3.75 2.46
N GLU A 329 2.94 -3.41 3.68
CA GLU A 329 2.61 -4.37 4.72
C GLU A 329 1.38 -5.20 4.39
N TYR A 330 0.32 -4.57 3.86
CA TYR A 330 -0.82 -5.28 3.28
C TYR A 330 -0.39 -6.33 2.23
N GLN A 331 0.55 -5.97 1.35
CA GLN A 331 1.07 -6.88 0.31
C GLN A 331 1.99 -7.97 0.86
N LYS A 332 2.64 -7.74 2.01
CA LYS A 332 3.61 -8.65 2.64
C LYS A 332 2.99 -9.54 3.72
N GLY A 333 1.83 -9.15 4.26
CA GLY A 333 1.11 -9.87 5.32
C GLY A 333 1.53 -9.50 6.74
N THR A 334 2.20 -8.36 6.91
CA THR A 334 2.67 -7.81 8.19
C THR A 334 1.62 -6.90 8.84
N ASN A 335 1.96 -6.14 9.89
CA ASN A 335 1.01 -5.42 10.73
C ASN A 335 1.37 -3.92 10.88
N PRO A 336 0.62 -2.98 10.26
CA PRO A 336 0.92 -1.55 10.16
C PRO A 336 0.76 -0.75 11.46
N LYS A 337 0.86 -1.41 12.61
CA LYS A 337 0.84 -0.83 13.97
C LYS A 337 1.79 -1.56 14.91
N LYS A 338 2.63 -2.43 14.38
CA LYS A 338 3.55 -3.30 15.10
C LYS A 338 4.73 -3.64 14.19
N ALA A 339 5.72 -2.73 14.21
CA ALA A 339 7.01 -2.74 13.52
C ALA A 339 7.84 -4.05 13.54
N ASP A 340 7.39 -5.07 14.26
CA ASP A 340 7.95 -6.39 14.47
C ASP A 340 6.70 -7.26 14.62
N THR A 341 6.25 -7.96 13.57
CA THR A 341 4.92 -8.61 13.47
C THR A 341 4.80 -9.83 14.36
N ASP A 342 5.91 -10.52 14.63
CA ASP A 342 5.93 -11.82 15.31
C ASP A 342 6.41 -11.75 16.79
N SER A 343 7.10 -10.66 17.16
CA SER A 343 7.75 -10.38 18.44
C SER A 343 9.00 -11.19 18.78
N ASP A 344 9.87 -11.43 17.81
CA ASP A 344 11.22 -11.98 18.04
C ASP A 344 12.29 -10.94 18.39
N GLY A 345 12.06 -9.67 18.02
CA GLY A 345 12.93 -8.53 18.32
C GLY A 345 13.56 -7.84 17.11
N ILE A 346 13.33 -8.36 15.90
CA ILE A 346 13.75 -7.77 14.63
C ILE A 346 12.55 -7.05 13.97
N PRO A 347 12.75 -5.89 13.28
CA PRO A 347 11.65 -5.22 12.59
C PRO A 347 11.30 -5.83 11.22
N ASP A 348 10.02 -5.82 10.85
CA ASP A 348 9.52 -6.45 9.61
C ASP A 348 10.21 -5.87 8.36
N GLY A 349 10.40 -4.54 8.33
CA GLY A 349 11.09 -3.82 7.27
C GLY A 349 12.55 -4.21 7.11
N TRP A 350 13.23 -4.57 8.20
CA TRP A 350 14.61 -5.08 8.16
C TRP A 350 14.64 -6.52 7.65
N GLU A 351 13.77 -7.38 8.17
CA GLU A 351 13.65 -8.77 7.71
C GLU A 351 13.34 -8.86 6.21
N ILE A 352 12.38 -8.06 5.73
CA ILE A 352 12.00 -8.03 4.31
C ILE A 352 13.14 -7.50 3.43
N ALA A 353 13.96 -6.58 3.91
CA ALA A 353 15.12 -6.08 3.18
C ALA A 353 16.17 -7.19 2.93
N TYR A 354 16.37 -8.08 3.91
CA TYR A 354 17.29 -9.22 3.82
C TYR A 354 16.64 -10.54 3.39
N GLY A 355 15.32 -10.57 3.17
CA GLY A 355 14.60 -11.75 2.70
C GLY A 355 14.32 -12.81 3.78
N LEU A 356 14.38 -12.40 5.06
CA LEU A 356 13.91 -13.16 6.22
C LEU A 356 12.37 -13.16 6.29
N ASN A 357 11.79 -13.74 7.35
CA ASN A 357 10.36 -14.03 7.42
C ASN A 357 9.65 -13.36 8.62
N PRO A 358 9.07 -12.16 8.45
CA PRO A 358 8.43 -11.38 9.53
C PRO A 358 7.17 -12.00 10.13
N GLY A 359 6.77 -13.19 9.67
CA GLY A 359 5.72 -13.99 10.26
C GLY A 359 6.20 -15.13 11.16
N ALA A 360 7.50 -15.35 11.35
CA ALA A 360 8.00 -16.49 12.12
C ALA A 360 9.39 -16.31 12.76
N ASN A 361 9.39 -16.35 14.09
CA ASN A 361 10.52 -16.21 15.01
C ASN A 361 11.79 -16.91 14.53
N ASP A 362 12.64 -16.14 13.84
CA ASP A 362 13.89 -16.59 13.24
C ASP A 362 15.10 -15.76 13.68
N ALA A 363 14.94 -14.86 14.66
CA ALA A 363 15.99 -14.15 15.39
C ALA A 363 17.20 -14.98 15.84
N SER A 364 17.04 -16.29 16.08
CA SER A 364 18.15 -17.22 16.41
C SER A 364 18.65 -18.04 15.21
N GLY A 365 18.23 -17.67 14.01
CA GLY A 365 18.69 -18.17 12.73
C GLY A 365 20.07 -17.60 12.39
N ASP A 366 20.75 -18.33 11.53
CA ASP A 366 22.11 -18.11 11.05
C ASP A 366 22.05 -18.52 9.55
N PRO A 367 21.57 -17.63 8.66
CA PRO A 367 21.25 -17.97 7.27
C PRO A 367 22.50 -18.02 6.39
N ASP A 368 23.53 -17.26 6.74
CA ASP A 368 24.78 -17.15 6.02
C ASP A 368 25.83 -18.17 6.52
N GLY A 369 25.75 -18.61 7.78
CA GLY A 369 26.56 -19.67 8.37
C GLY A 369 27.78 -19.18 9.15
N ASP A 370 27.80 -17.94 9.66
CA ASP A 370 28.97 -17.33 10.29
C ASP A 370 29.09 -17.49 11.83
N GLU A 371 28.11 -18.18 12.45
CA GLU A 371 27.90 -18.34 13.91
C GLU A 371 27.38 -17.09 14.66
N VAL A 372 27.00 -16.02 13.96
CA VAL A 372 26.19 -14.90 14.47
C VAL A 372 24.70 -15.19 14.22
N SER A 373 23.81 -14.49 14.93
CA SER A 373 22.35 -14.67 14.79
C SER A 373 21.69 -13.44 14.18
N ASN A 374 20.63 -13.62 13.39
CA ASN A 374 19.83 -12.54 12.78
C ASN A 374 19.61 -11.34 13.72
N LEU A 375 19.33 -11.61 15.01
CA LEU A 375 19.11 -10.57 16.02
C LEU A 375 20.39 -9.85 16.45
N ASP A 376 21.50 -10.57 16.64
CA ASP A 376 22.79 -9.93 16.93
C ASP A 376 23.28 -9.10 15.74
N GLU A 377 23.01 -9.56 14.52
CA GLU A 377 23.32 -8.84 13.28
C GLU A 377 22.49 -7.57 13.11
N TYR A 378 21.18 -7.64 13.30
CA TYR A 378 20.31 -6.45 13.35
C TYR A 378 20.81 -5.42 14.40
N ILE A 379 21.26 -5.89 15.56
CA ILE A 379 21.82 -5.03 16.63
C ILE A 379 23.16 -4.41 16.24
N ASN A 380 23.97 -5.10 15.43
CA ASN A 380 25.29 -4.64 14.98
C ASN A 380 25.26 -3.86 13.67
N GLY A 381 24.20 -4.01 12.86
CA GLY A 381 24.04 -3.41 11.53
C GLY A 381 24.70 -4.19 10.40
N THR A 382 24.86 -5.52 10.53
CA THR A 382 25.45 -6.41 9.51
C THR A 382 24.38 -7.05 8.60
N ASP A 383 24.80 -7.67 7.48
CA ASP A 383 23.90 -8.34 6.50
C ASP A 383 23.81 -9.87 6.76
N PRO A 384 22.66 -10.39 7.24
CA PRO A 384 22.47 -11.80 7.61
C PRO A 384 22.42 -12.79 6.42
N THR A 385 22.82 -12.35 5.22
CA THR A 385 22.81 -13.17 4.00
C THR A 385 24.20 -13.38 3.39
N ILE A 386 25.23 -12.64 3.84
CA ILE A 386 26.59 -12.69 3.32
C ILE A 386 27.62 -12.68 4.45
N ILE A 387 28.54 -13.66 4.42
CA ILE A 387 29.55 -13.81 5.48
C ILE A 387 30.48 -12.59 5.44
N PRO A 388 30.86 -11.97 6.57
CA PRO A 388 31.77 -10.83 6.58
C PRO A 388 33.04 -11.04 5.73
N GLY A 389 33.21 -10.19 4.70
CA GLY A 389 34.20 -10.32 3.64
C GLY A 389 33.75 -11.04 2.36
N GLU A 390 32.47 -11.43 2.26
CA GLU A 390 31.79 -11.91 1.04
C GLU A 390 31.22 -10.71 0.26
N PHE A 391 31.36 -10.75 -1.06
CA PHE A 391 30.96 -9.68 -1.98
C PHE A 391 29.83 -10.17 -2.88
N LYS A 392 28.71 -9.44 -2.92
CA LYS A 392 27.53 -9.71 -3.73
C LYS A 392 27.63 -8.97 -5.06
N VAL A 393 27.58 -9.69 -6.18
CA VAL A 393 27.71 -9.11 -7.53
C VAL A 393 26.43 -8.37 -7.93
N GLY A 394 26.56 -7.13 -8.39
CA GLY A 394 25.43 -6.32 -8.87
C GLY A 394 24.74 -6.87 -10.12
N GLU A 395 23.55 -6.35 -10.43
CA GLU A 395 22.66 -6.89 -11.48
C GLU A 395 23.25 -6.91 -12.90
N ASN A 396 24.24 -6.07 -13.18
CA ASN A 396 24.94 -6.05 -14.47
C ASN A 396 26.01 -7.16 -14.61
N GLY A 397 26.44 -7.79 -13.50
CA GLY A 397 27.49 -8.79 -13.47
C GLY A 397 28.91 -8.26 -13.72
N ILE A 398 29.13 -6.94 -13.75
CA ILE A 398 30.43 -6.33 -14.03
C ILE A 398 31.03 -5.82 -12.72
N VAL A 399 32.06 -6.51 -12.23
CA VAL A 399 32.85 -6.07 -11.09
C VAL A 399 34.08 -5.33 -11.61
N LYS A 400 34.33 -4.12 -11.13
CA LYS A 400 35.56 -3.36 -11.42
C LYS A 400 36.47 -3.32 -10.20
N ALA A 401 37.76 -3.48 -10.42
CA ALA A 401 38.79 -3.31 -9.39
C ALA A 401 39.82 -2.26 -9.81
N ASP A 402 40.10 -1.33 -8.90
CA ASP A 402 41.19 -0.36 -9.03
C ASP A 402 42.20 -0.55 -7.89
N TRP A 403 43.48 -0.60 -8.21
CA TRP A 403 44.54 -0.67 -7.20
C TRP A 403 45.00 0.73 -6.86
N LEU A 404 44.56 1.24 -5.71
CA LEU A 404 44.76 2.63 -5.33
C LEU A 404 46.16 2.84 -4.76
N TYR A 405 46.59 2.02 -3.79
CA TYR A 405 47.87 2.19 -3.10
C TYR A 405 48.53 0.86 -2.74
N ASP A 406 49.86 0.91 -2.65
CA ASP A 406 50.77 -0.17 -2.28
C ASP A 406 51.77 0.34 -1.22
N GLY A 407 51.54 -0.07 0.02
CA GLY A 407 52.39 0.21 1.19
C GLY A 407 53.17 -1.00 1.68
N GLY A 408 52.82 -2.20 1.22
CA GLY A 408 53.39 -3.46 1.68
C GLY A 408 54.80 -3.73 1.12
N SER A 409 55.60 -4.51 1.85
CA SER A 409 56.93 -4.91 1.36
C SER A 409 56.93 -6.24 0.59
N TYR A 410 55.75 -6.86 0.39
CA TYR A 410 55.60 -8.24 -0.08
C TYR A 410 55.00 -8.35 -1.49
N GLU A 411 55.86 -8.65 -2.46
CA GLU A 411 55.48 -8.75 -3.87
C GLU A 411 54.56 -9.96 -4.17
N GLY A 412 53.25 -9.73 -4.28
CA GLY A 412 52.21 -10.76 -4.31
C GLY A 412 51.32 -10.81 -5.56
N GLU A 413 50.27 -11.63 -5.47
CA GLU A 413 49.11 -11.63 -6.37
C GLU A 413 47.82 -11.46 -5.57
N PHE A 414 46.88 -10.71 -6.12
CA PHE A 414 45.54 -10.51 -5.56
C PHE A 414 44.49 -10.90 -6.61
N ALA A 415 43.45 -11.60 -6.17
CA ALA A 415 42.48 -12.24 -7.05
C ALA A 415 41.07 -12.29 -6.47
N ILE A 416 40.08 -12.42 -7.35
CA ILE A 416 38.67 -12.63 -7.01
C ILE A 416 38.22 -14.02 -7.46
N PHE A 417 37.38 -14.67 -6.66
CA PHE A 417 36.80 -15.97 -6.99
C PHE A 417 35.35 -16.04 -6.53
N SER A 418 34.47 -16.58 -7.36
CA SER A 418 33.08 -16.87 -7.02
C SER A 418 33.05 -17.80 -5.81
N PHE A 419 32.39 -17.36 -4.74
CA PHE A 419 32.23 -18.08 -3.48
C PHE A 419 30.88 -18.81 -3.42
N SER A 420 29.98 -18.56 -4.37
CA SER A 420 28.73 -19.30 -4.50
C SER A 420 28.96 -20.82 -4.55
N GLY A 421 28.31 -21.54 -3.62
CA GLY A 421 28.50 -22.98 -3.41
C GLY A 421 29.81 -23.39 -2.74
N MET A 422 30.57 -22.46 -2.13
CA MET A 422 31.81 -22.76 -1.39
C MET A 422 31.64 -22.86 0.13
N LYS A 423 30.50 -22.47 0.71
CA LYS A 423 30.24 -22.55 2.17
C LYS A 423 30.51 -23.95 2.75
N ASP A 424 30.13 -25.01 2.02
CA ASP A 424 30.42 -26.42 2.38
C ASP A 424 31.94 -26.76 2.50
N PHE A 425 32.82 -25.96 1.90
CA PHE A 425 34.27 -26.20 1.89
C PHE A 425 34.99 -25.54 3.08
N ILE A 426 34.39 -24.58 3.78
CA ILE A 426 35.02 -23.86 4.92
C ILE A 426 35.51 -24.86 5.98
N ALA A 427 34.74 -25.91 6.24
CA ALA A 427 35.10 -26.99 7.17
C ALA A 427 36.32 -27.84 6.74
N ASN A 428 36.86 -27.65 5.54
CA ASN A 428 38.08 -28.29 5.04
C ASN A 428 38.99 -27.29 4.29
N PRO A 429 39.84 -26.54 5.02
CA PRO A 429 40.67 -25.48 4.45
C PRO A 429 41.57 -25.90 3.29
N GLU A 430 42.04 -27.16 3.24
CA GLU A 430 42.90 -27.62 2.13
C GLU A 430 42.15 -27.64 0.79
N GLU A 431 40.89 -28.10 0.80
CA GLU A 431 40.05 -28.16 -0.40
C GLU A 431 39.43 -26.80 -0.71
N PHE A 432 39.12 -25.99 0.31
CA PHE A 432 38.71 -24.59 0.13
C PHE A 432 39.77 -23.79 -0.65
N ILE A 433 41.03 -23.79 -0.19
CA ILE A 433 42.11 -23.03 -0.82
C ILE A 433 42.35 -23.51 -2.25
N LYS A 434 42.35 -24.83 -2.50
CA LYS A 434 42.50 -25.38 -3.86
C LYS A 434 41.38 -24.93 -4.80
N GLU A 435 40.12 -24.96 -4.34
CA GLU A 435 38.98 -24.57 -5.17
C GLU A 435 38.94 -23.06 -5.41
N ALA A 436 39.23 -22.23 -4.39
CA ALA A 436 39.38 -20.78 -4.53
C ALA A 436 40.45 -20.43 -5.58
N VAL A 437 41.63 -21.04 -5.48
CA VAL A 437 42.74 -20.85 -6.43
C VAL A 437 42.38 -21.36 -7.83
N ARG A 438 41.72 -22.52 -7.95
CA ARG A 438 41.24 -23.05 -9.24
C ARG A 438 40.26 -22.09 -9.93
N ARG A 439 39.37 -21.47 -9.15
CA ARG A 439 38.38 -20.50 -9.62
C ARG A 439 39.06 -19.19 -10.04
N ALA A 440 39.93 -18.62 -9.21
CA ALA A 440 40.71 -17.42 -9.51
C ALA A 440 41.57 -17.57 -10.78
N LEU A 441 42.24 -18.70 -10.97
CA LEU A 441 43.05 -19.02 -12.15
C LEU A 441 42.22 -19.40 -13.39
N SER A 442 40.89 -19.41 -13.31
CA SER A 442 40.03 -19.85 -14.43
C SER A 442 39.93 -18.83 -15.56
N ASN A 443 40.16 -17.54 -15.27
CA ASN A 443 39.92 -16.41 -16.17
C ASN A 443 38.51 -16.45 -16.78
N SER A 444 37.51 -16.60 -15.93
CA SER A 444 36.10 -16.82 -16.30
C SER A 444 35.17 -16.25 -15.22
N THR A 445 33.85 -16.37 -15.39
CA THR A 445 32.88 -15.96 -14.35
C THR A 445 33.06 -16.65 -13.00
N GLU A 446 33.88 -17.70 -12.92
CA GLU A 446 34.27 -18.31 -11.64
C GLU A 446 35.38 -17.53 -10.90
N GLY A 447 36.20 -16.72 -11.58
CA GLY A 447 37.27 -15.94 -10.94
C GLY A 447 38.39 -15.50 -11.88
N TYR A 448 39.18 -14.55 -11.38
CA TYR A 448 40.25 -13.86 -12.10
C TYR A 448 41.41 -13.51 -11.17
N VAL A 449 42.65 -13.61 -11.67
CA VAL A 449 43.78 -12.86 -11.11
C VAL A 449 43.54 -11.39 -11.40
N VAL A 450 43.40 -10.58 -10.35
CA VAL A 450 43.10 -9.16 -10.50
C VAL A 450 44.39 -8.37 -10.72
N LEU A 451 45.41 -8.56 -9.90
CA LEU A 451 46.70 -7.86 -10.02
C LEU A 451 47.87 -8.73 -9.57
N SER A 452 49.07 -8.39 -10.06
CA SER A 452 50.33 -9.03 -9.73
C SER A 452 51.40 -7.96 -9.52
N ASP A 453 51.66 -7.60 -8.27
CA ASP A 453 52.60 -6.54 -7.84
C ASP A 453 54.00 -6.72 -8.45
N MET A 454 54.44 -7.98 -8.62
CA MET A 454 55.64 -8.33 -9.38
C MET A 454 55.69 -7.82 -10.85
N LYS A 455 54.60 -7.23 -11.40
CA LYS A 455 54.43 -6.88 -12.82
C LYS A 455 53.69 -5.56 -13.07
N GLU A 456 53.18 -4.87 -12.06
CA GLU A 456 52.40 -3.63 -12.17
C GLU A 456 52.39 -2.90 -10.82
N GLY A 457 52.03 -1.61 -10.84
CA GLY A 457 51.96 -0.77 -9.65
C GLY A 457 50.56 -0.22 -9.38
N ALA A 458 50.39 0.37 -8.21
CA ALA A 458 49.17 1.06 -7.79
C ALA A 458 49.06 2.47 -8.42
N ARG A 459 47.82 3.01 -8.50
CA ARG A 459 47.50 4.34 -9.04
C ARG A 459 48.27 5.47 -8.36
N PHE A 460 48.37 5.40 -7.03
CA PHE A 460 48.98 6.42 -6.18
C PHE A 460 50.34 5.95 -5.67
N SER A 461 51.35 6.79 -5.83
CA SER A 461 52.72 6.54 -5.37
C SER A 461 53.14 7.61 -4.37
N GLY A 462 53.80 7.21 -3.28
CA GLY A 462 54.21 8.12 -2.21
C GLY A 462 54.43 7.39 -0.89
N SER A 463 54.28 8.12 0.21
CA SER A 463 54.31 7.58 1.57
C SER A 463 52.96 7.83 2.22
N LEU A 464 52.43 6.82 2.91
CA LEU A 464 51.16 6.87 3.62
C LEU A 464 51.33 6.57 5.13
N GLY A 465 52.43 7.09 5.69
CA GLY A 465 52.97 6.71 7.01
C GLY A 465 54.31 5.98 6.89
N GLU A 466 54.49 5.27 5.76
CA GLU A 466 55.67 4.44 5.53
C GLU A 466 56.96 5.18 5.18
N SER A 467 58.09 4.58 5.55
CA SER A 467 59.41 5.21 5.35
C SER A 467 59.99 5.02 3.94
N VAL A 468 59.34 4.21 3.12
CA VAL A 468 59.71 3.81 1.75
C VAL A 468 58.44 3.78 0.89
N ASN A 469 58.52 4.24 -0.35
CA ASN A 469 57.47 3.98 -1.36
C ASN A 469 57.71 2.59 -1.94
N TRP A 470 56.80 1.64 -1.71
CA TRP A 470 56.93 0.27 -2.18
C TRP A 470 56.35 0.05 -3.59
N ASN A 471 55.35 0.86 -3.96
CA ASN A 471 54.72 0.91 -5.28
C ASN A 471 55.77 0.96 -6.40
N LYS A 472 55.82 -0.12 -7.22
CA LYS A 472 56.76 -0.34 -8.31
C LYS A 472 56.04 -0.71 -9.61
N GLY A 473 56.61 -0.31 -10.74
CA GLY A 473 56.10 -0.67 -12.07
C GLY A 473 54.89 0.17 -12.52
N PRO A 474 54.31 -0.14 -13.70
CA PRO A 474 53.31 0.70 -14.32
C PRO A 474 51.92 0.38 -13.78
N TYR A 475 51.13 1.41 -13.50
CA TYR A 475 49.70 1.28 -13.27
C TYR A 475 48.99 0.82 -14.56
N LYS A 476 48.10 -0.18 -14.45
CA LYS A 476 47.41 -0.77 -15.62
C LYS A 476 45.94 -0.40 -15.76
N GLY A 477 45.49 0.60 -15.00
CA GLY A 477 44.10 1.02 -15.00
C GLY A 477 43.17 0.13 -14.17
N VAL A 478 41.93 0.60 -14.06
CA VAL A 478 40.79 -0.13 -13.51
C VAL A 478 40.51 -1.34 -14.39
N LYS A 479 40.39 -2.51 -13.77
CA LYS A 479 40.15 -3.78 -14.46
C LYS A 479 38.69 -4.19 -14.29
N SER A 480 38.04 -4.51 -15.41
CA SER A 480 36.63 -4.93 -15.45
C SER A 480 36.53 -6.45 -15.63
N PHE A 481 35.75 -7.10 -14.78
CA PHE A 481 35.59 -8.56 -14.73
C PHE A 481 34.12 -8.94 -14.85
N GLN A 482 33.79 -9.82 -15.80
CA GLN A 482 32.44 -10.39 -15.89
C GLN A 482 32.29 -11.53 -14.87
N MET A 483 31.47 -11.30 -13.87
CA MET A 483 30.96 -12.29 -12.93
C MET A 483 29.49 -12.58 -13.23
N ARG A 484 28.87 -13.47 -12.46
CA ARG A 484 27.44 -13.79 -12.58
C ARG A 484 26.63 -12.80 -11.72
N PRO A 485 25.62 -12.11 -12.26
CA PRO A 485 24.77 -11.22 -11.47
C PRO A 485 24.11 -11.94 -10.30
N GLY A 486 24.15 -11.36 -9.10
CA GLY A 486 23.55 -11.92 -7.88
C GLY A 486 24.26 -13.13 -7.27
N ASP A 487 25.26 -13.72 -7.95
CA ASP A 487 26.21 -14.63 -7.29
C ASP A 487 27.09 -13.82 -6.32
N THR A 488 27.84 -14.53 -5.48
CA THR A 488 28.78 -13.97 -4.52
C THR A 488 30.22 -14.38 -4.84
N PHE A 489 31.17 -13.54 -4.44
CA PHE A 489 32.61 -13.77 -4.58
C PHE A 489 33.37 -13.36 -3.33
N ALA A 490 34.61 -13.79 -3.26
CA ALA A 490 35.57 -13.42 -2.23
C ALA A 490 36.92 -13.10 -2.87
N MET A 491 37.79 -12.48 -2.09
CA MET A 491 39.14 -12.09 -2.50
C MET A 491 40.18 -12.97 -1.82
N ILE A 492 41.30 -13.15 -2.50
CA ILE A 492 42.50 -13.81 -1.99
C ILE A 492 43.74 -12.98 -2.33
N LEU A 493 44.54 -12.67 -1.32
CA LEU A 493 45.86 -12.07 -1.43
C LEU A 493 46.91 -13.15 -1.13
N THR A 494 47.95 -13.27 -1.95
CA THR A 494 49.09 -14.17 -1.72
C THR A 494 50.41 -13.41 -1.63
N PRO A 495 50.86 -13.03 -0.41
CA PRO A 495 52.12 -12.31 -0.22
C PRO A 495 53.33 -13.12 -0.71
N ASN A 496 54.33 -12.45 -1.32
CA ASN A 496 55.56 -13.06 -1.84
C ASN A 496 55.39 -14.37 -2.66
N SER A 497 54.25 -14.54 -3.36
CA SER A 497 53.85 -15.80 -3.99
C SER A 497 52.89 -15.57 -5.14
N THR A 498 52.75 -16.57 -6.02
CA THR A 498 51.65 -16.64 -7.00
C THR A 498 50.56 -17.58 -6.53
N LEU A 499 49.38 -17.48 -7.15
CA LEU A 499 48.29 -18.43 -6.98
C LEU A 499 48.66 -19.85 -7.46
N GLU A 500 49.43 -20.03 -8.53
CA GLU A 500 49.87 -21.39 -8.92
C GLU A 500 50.79 -22.01 -7.86
N SER A 501 51.67 -21.20 -7.27
CA SER A 501 52.56 -21.65 -6.19
C SER A 501 51.76 -22.07 -4.95
N LEU A 502 50.64 -21.38 -4.67
CA LEU A 502 49.72 -21.75 -3.60
C LEU A 502 48.91 -23.01 -3.93
N ALA A 503 48.52 -23.21 -5.19
CA ALA A 503 47.81 -24.42 -5.64
C ALA A 503 48.61 -25.71 -5.33
N GLU A 504 49.94 -25.65 -5.43
CA GLU A 504 50.85 -26.76 -5.12
C GLU A 504 51.04 -26.99 -3.61
N ASN A 505 50.87 -25.96 -2.77
CA ASN A 505 51.10 -26.02 -1.33
C ASN A 505 50.09 -25.18 -0.51
N PRO A 506 48.79 -25.54 -0.52
CA PRO A 506 47.71 -24.70 0.03
C PRO A 506 47.82 -24.48 1.54
N LEU A 507 48.31 -25.48 2.29
CA LEU A 507 48.50 -25.38 3.75
C LEU A 507 49.91 -24.89 4.13
N THR A 508 50.44 -23.91 3.40
CA THR A 508 51.79 -23.37 3.66
C THR A 508 51.91 -22.77 5.06
N THR A 509 52.88 -23.23 5.84
CA THR A 509 53.15 -22.68 7.18
C THR A 509 54.04 -21.44 7.16
N ASP A 510 54.56 -21.04 5.99
CA ASP A 510 55.40 -19.84 5.84
C ASP A 510 54.53 -18.58 5.92
N VAL A 511 54.62 -17.86 7.03
CA VAL A 511 53.87 -16.63 7.32
C VAL A 511 54.02 -15.55 6.24
N ASN A 512 55.10 -15.55 5.47
CA ASN A 512 55.33 -14.59 4.40
C ASN A 512 54.70 -15.01 3.05
N LYS A 513 54.00 -16.16 3.01
CA LYS A 513 53.39 -16.75 1.80
C LYS A 513 52.01 -17.35 2.03
N ARG A 514 51.40 -17.14 3.20
CA ARG A 514 50.05 -17.64 3.51
C ARG A 514 49.02 -16.85 2.72
N PRO A 515 47.99 -17.48 2.16
CA PRO A 515 46.87 -16.75 1.60
C PRO A 515 46.12 -16.01 2.69
N LEU A 516 45.69 -14.81 2.36
CA LEU A 516 44.82 -13.97 3.18
C LEU A 516 43.51 -13.79 2.41
N PHE A 517 42.41 -14.27 2.97
CA PHE A 517 41.08 -14.18 2.38
C PHE A 517 40.31 -12.98 2.94
N SER A 518 39.47 -12.36 2.12
CA SER A 518 38.50 -11.37 2.62
C SER A 518 37.55 -11.99 3.64
N ILE A 519 37.06 -13.21 3.38
CA ILE A 519 36.19 -13.95 4.29
C ILE A 519 36.99 -14.38 5.53
N VAL A 520 36.66 -13.77 6.67
CA VAL A 520 37.40 -13.92 7.94
C VAL A 520 37.47 -15.39 8.37
N LEU A 521 36.33 -16.10 8.36
CA LEU A 521 36.22 -17.51 8.76
C LEU A 521 37.03 -18.50 7.90
N SER A 522 37.47 -18.08 6.71
CA SER A 522 38.30 -18.91 5.82
C SER A 522 39.80 -18.77 6.11
N ASN A 523 40.20 -17.80 6.92
CA ASN A 523 41.58 -17.65 7.36
C ASN A 523 41.89 -18.68 8.46
N LEU A 524 42.85 -19.56 8.18
CA LEU A 524 43.31 -20.59 9.12
C LEU A 524 43.69 -19.97 10.47
N ASP A 525 43.23 -20.62 11.55
CA ASP A 525 43.22 -20.29 13.00
C ASP A 525 44.56 -19.82 13.64
N TYR A 526 45.22 -18.81 13.02
CA TYR A 526 46.61 -18.43 13.28
C TYR A 526 46.80 -16.99 13.78
N GLY A 527 45.77 -16.15 13.77
CA GLY A 527 45.86 -14.79 14.32
C GLY A 527 44.79 -13.79 13.86
N MET A 528 44.12 -14.07 12.74
CA MET A 528 43.24 -13.13 12.05
C MET A 528 41.76 -13.49 12.24
N HIS A 529 41.21 -13.14 13.41
CA HIS A 529 39.76 -13.32 13.69
C HIS A 529 38.93 -12.04 13.56
N VAL A 530 39.58 -10.88 13.42
CA VAL A 530 38.99 -9.60 13.00
C VAL A 530 40.11 -8.78 12.34
N GLY A 531 39.84 -8.10 11.22
CA GLY A 531 40.74 -7.08 10.67
C GLY A 531 41.88 -7.55 9.75
N GLN A 532 41.61 -8.45 8.79
CA GLN A 532 42.52 -8.60 7.64
C GLN A 532 42.22 -7.59 6.53
N ILE A 533 40.94 -7.27 6.39
CA ILE A 533 40.36 -6.34 5.43
C ILE A 533 39.50 -5.35 6.23
N ALA A 534 39.52 -4.09 5.81
CA ALA A 534 38.78 -2.98 6.39
C ALA A 534 38.10 -2.19 5.28
N ASP A 535 36.85 -1.79 5.47
CA ASP A 535 36.25 -0.74 4.63
C ASP A 535 36.89 0.60 5.05
N VAL A 536 37.50 1.29 4.08
CA VAL A 536 38.30 2.50 4.31
C VAL A 536 37.48 3.62 4.96
N ASN A 537 36.19 3.76 4.62
CA ASN A 537 35.35 4.85 5.11
C ASN A 537 33.88 4.46 5.41
N GLY A 538 33.52 3.18 5.33
CA GLY A 538 32.17 2.68 5.62
C GLY A 538 31.18 2.84 4.46
N LEU A 539 31.68 3.01 3.21
CA LEU A 539 30.85 3.16 2.01
C LEU A 539 30.74 1.88 1.17
N GLY A 540 31.40 0.79 1.56
CA GLY A 540 31.34 -0.52 0.90
C GLY A 540 31.99 -0.57 -0.49
N THR A 541 32.88 0.37 -0.82
CA THR A 541 33.49 0.49 -2.16
C THR A 541 35.02 0.54 -2.17
N ALA A 542 35.67 0.76 -1.03
CA ALA A 542 37.12 0.82 -0.94
C ALA A 542 37.60 0.03 0.27
N PHE A 543 38.58 -0.84 0.03
CA PHE A 543 39.01 -1.85 0.99
C PHE A 543 40.51 -1.78 1.17
N ALA A 544 40.93 -1.61 2.42
CA ALA A 544 42.31 -1.70 2.82
C ALA A 544 42.58 -3.07 3.44
N TYR A 545 43.75 -3.63 3.18
CA TYR A 545 44.23 -4.83 3.86
C TYR A 545 45.53 -4.55 4.60
N GLU A 546 45.77 -5.39 5.60
CA GLU A 546 47.11 -5.75 6.06
C GLU A 546 47.65 -6.90 5.17
N ASP A 547 48.93 -6.88 4.78
CA ASP A 547 49.60 -7.98 4.06
C ASP A 547 50.22 -9.02 5.01
N GLN A 548 50.16 -8.77 6.32
CA GLN A 548 50.71 -9.63 7.37
C GLN A 548 49.64 -10.23 8.30
N ASP A 549 50.08 -11.28 8.99
CA ASP A 549 49.44 -11.88 10.15
C ASP A 549 49.51 -10.92 11.36
N PHE A 550 48.42 -10.81 12.13
CA PHE A 550 48.20 -9.95 13.31
C PHE A 550 49.39 -9.89 14.28
N VAL A 551 50.15 -10.98 14.41
CA VAL A 551 51.31 -11.05 15.30
C VAL A 551 52.49 -10.18 14.84
N LYS A 552 52.52 -9.80 13.56
CA LYS A 552 53.54 -8.96 12.93
C LYS A 552 53.03 -7.63 12.37
N SER A 553 51.77 -7.60 11.95
CA SER A 553 51.00 -6.41 11.56
C SER A 553 51.25 -5.24 12.53
N ASP A 554 51.40 -4.04 11.98
CA ASP A 554 51.42 -2.77 12.72
C ASP A 554 50.05 -2.08 12.77
N THR A 555 49.02 -2.67 12.15
CA THR A 555 47.59 -2.38 12.35
C THR A 555 47.16 -0.98 11.86
N ASP A 556 47.77 -0.49 10.79
CA ASP A 556 47.44 0.79 10.15
C ASP A 556 46.64 0.65 8.84
N TYR A 557 46.53 -0.57 8.31
CA TYR A 557 45.78 -0.94 7.11
C TYR A 557 46.13 -0.04 5.92
N ASN A 558 47.42 0.07 5.60
CA ASN A 558 47.87 0.72 4.37
C ASN A 558 48.66 -0.18 3.40
N ASP A 559 48.94 -1.45 3.75
CA ASP A 559 49.77 -2.35 2.92
C ASP A 559 49.23 -2.48 1.48
N ILE A 560 47.91 -2.66 1.32
CA ILE A 560 47.26 -2.61 0.00
C ILE A 560 45.86 -2.01 0.12
N ILE A 561 45.55 -1.04 -0.76
CA ILE A 561 44.25 -0.39 -0.84
C ILE A 561 43.67 -0.59 -2.24
N VAL A 562 42.48 -1.19 -2.32
CA VAL A 562 41.76 -1.47 -3.57
C VAL A 562 40.36 -0.86 -3.55
N GLN A 563 39.95 -0.24 -4.65
CA GLN A 563 38.55 0.13 -4.88
C GLN A 563 37.86 -1.01 -5.63
N ILE A 564 36.67 -1.39 -5.18
CA ILE A 564 35.85 -2.44 -5.79
C ILE A 564 34.46 -1.88 -6.02
N THR A 565 34.01 -1.86 -7.28
CA THR A 565 32.69 -1.33 -7.67
C THR A 565 31.93 -2.31 -8.56
N GLY A 566 30.61 -2.17 -8.64
CA GLY A 566 29.72 -3.17 -9.27
C GLY A 566 29.41 -4.37 -8.37
N ALA A 567 29.76 -4.28 -7.08
CA ALA A 567 29.44 -5.24 -6.03
C ALA A 567 29.17 -4.49 -4.72
N THR A 568 28.53 -5.16 -3.77
CA THR A 568 28.38 -4.72 -2.37
C THR A 568 28.99 -5.76 -1.45
N ALA A 569 29.48 -5.37 -0.27
CA ALA A 569 30.02 -6.31 0.72
C ALA A 569 29.76 -5.79 2.13
N ASP A 570 29.66 -6.72 3.08
CA ASP A 570 29.77 -6.40 4.50
C ASP A 570 31.22 -6.62 4.95
N VAL A 571 31.88 -5.53 5.33
CA VAL A 571 33.26 -5.51 5.81
C VAL A 571 33.35 -4.47 6.94
N PRO A 572 33.94 -4.80 8.11
CA PRO A 572 34.07 -3.85 9.20
C PRO A 572 34.78 -2.55 8.76
N PRO A 573 34.23 -1.36 9.08
CA PRO A 573 34.89 -0.10 8.77
C PRO A 573 36.18 0.03 9.57
N LEU A 574 37.20 0.66 8.98
CA LEU A 574 38.52 0.85 9.59
C LEU A 574 38.44 1.48 10.99
N ASP A 575 37.49 2.39 11.21
CA ASP A 575 37.19 3.00 12.51
C ASP A 575 36.87 1.98 13.62
N SER A 576 36.24 0.85 13.28
CA SER A 576 35.89 -0.22 14.23
C SER A 576 37.07 -1.11 14.60
N LEU A 577 38.07 -1.17 13.72
CA LEU A 577 39.31 -1.93 13.88
C LEU A 577 40.39 -1.10 14.59
N SER A 578 40.31 0.23 14.42
CA SER A 578 41.15 1.21 15.09
C SER A 578 40.86 1.33 16.59
N GLY A 579 41.91 1.38 17.40
CA GLY A 579 41.78 1.53 18.86
C GLY A 579 41.40 2.96 19.27
N ASN A 580 40.10 3.23 19.43
CA ASN A 580 39.62 4.51 19.99
C ASN A 580 40.13 4.74 21.43
N ASP A 581 40.83 5.85 21.66
CA ASP A 581 41.62 6.15 22.88
C ASP A 581 40.75 6.68 24.06
N GLU A 582 39.51 6.17 24.22
CA GLU A 582 38.63 6.50 25.35
C GLU A 582 38.75 5.48 26.51
N PRO A 583 39.17 5.89 27.72
CA PRO A 583 39.07 5.06 28.92
C PRO A 583 37.64 5.03 29.49
N ALA A 584 36.64 4.77 28.63
CA ALA A 584 35.22 4.78 28.96
C ALA A 584 34.70 3.38 29.33
N ALA A 585 34.51 3.17 30.64
CA ALA A 585 33.70 2.11 31.22
C ALA A 585 34.00 0.66 30.77
N ARG A 586 34.84 -0.01 31.58
CA ARG A 586 34.72 -1.46 31.84
C ARG A 586 33.31 -1.79 32.37
N LYS A 587 32.32 -1.92 31.48
CA LYS A 587 31.07 -2.63 31.78
C LYS A 587 31.44 -4.08 32.00
N LYS A 588 31.49 -4.49 33.27
CA LYS A 588 31.34 -5.90 33.64
C LYS A 588 29.98 -6.39 33.14
N ARG A 589 29.89 -6.87 31.90
CA ARG A 589 28.92 -7.90 31.55
C ARG A 589 29.47 -9.21 32.12
N ASP A 590 28.63 -9.90 32.88
CA ASP A 590 29.06 -10.94 33.80
C ASP A 590 29.36 -12.22 33.00
N ARG A 591 30.57 -12.77 33.11
CA ARG A 591 30.93 -14.05 32.49
C ARG A 591 30.14 -15.17 33.18
N ARG A 592 28.96 -15.51 32.66
CA ARG A 592 28.21 -16.70 33.08
C ARG A 592 27.55 -17.40 31.91
N ASP A 593 28.08 -18.60 31.69
CA ASP A 593 27.31 -19.79 31.33
C ASP A 593 26.82 -19.96 29.87
N ASP A 594 27.58 -19.46 28.89
CA ASP A 594 27.71 -20.17 27.59
C ASP A 594 29.18 -20.25 27.13
N PRO A 595 29.74 -21.46 26.90
CA PRO A 595 31.06 -21.65 26.28
C PRO A 595 31.03 -21.69 24.73
N LYS A 596 29.94 -21.28 24.07
CA LYS A 596 29.77 -21.34 22.60
C LYS A 596 29.52 -20.02 21.88
N SER A 597 29.39 -18.86 22.53
CA SER A 597 29.37 -17.60 21.80
C SER A 597 30.80 -17.22 21.37
N PRO A 598 31.12 -17.14 20.06
CA PRO A 598 32.31 -16.42 19.63
C PRO A 598 32.14 -14.95 20.00
N VAL A 599 32.98 -14.46 20.92
CA VAL A 599 32.94 -13.05 21.34
C VAL A 599 33.71 -12.25 20.30
N LEU A 600 32.99 -11.75 19.28
CA LEU A 600 33.55 -11.05 18.12
C LEU A 600 34.37 -9.79 18.43
N PHE A 601 34.27 -9.23 19.64
CA PHE A 601 34.86 -7.93 19.97
C PHE A 601 35.60 -7.90 21.32
N ASP A 602 36.90 -8.20 21.29
CA ASP A 602 37.86 -7.88 22.36
C ASP A 602 39.26 -7.57 21.74
N ILE A 603 39.29 -6.69 20.72
CA ILE A 603 40.52 -6.22 20.07
C ILE A 603 41.37 -5.45 21.10
N PRO A 604 42.65 -5.81 21.32
CA PRO A 604 43.54 -5.02 22.17
C PRO A 604 43.90 -3.71 21.45
N PRO A 605 43.82 -2.53 22.11
CA PRO A 605 44.07 -1.26 21.44
C PRO A 605 45.51 -1.16 20.92
N ALA A 606 45.64 -0.87 19.61
CA ALA A 606 46.91 -0.64 18.95
C ALA A 606 47.61 0.60 19.57
N PRO A 607 48.87 0.49 20.05
CA PRO A 607 49.51 1.54 20.84
C PRO A 607 50.01 2.76 20.03
N ARG A 608 49.74 2.82 18.71
CA ARG A 608 50.16 3.90 17.79
C ARG A 608 49.25 4.00 16.56
N TRP A 609 47.93 4.11 16.74
CA TRP A 609 47.08 4.36 15.58
C TRP A 609 47.28 5.79 15.06
N HIS A 610 47.58 5.93 13.76
CA HIS A 610 47.76 7.18 13.03
C HIS A 610 46.87 7.12 11.80
N ASP A 611 45.78 7.87 11.81
CA ASP A 611 44.76 7.80 10.76
C ASP A 611 45.25 8.46 9.45
N TRP A 612 45.90 7.66 8.61
CA TRP A 612 46.53 8.10 7.36
C TRP A 612 45.55 8.81 6.42
N ARG A 613 44.25 8.48 6.48
CA ARG A 613 43.17 9.05 5.64
C ARG A 613 43.07 10.57 5.77
N ILE A 614 43.38 11.09 6.96
CA ILE A 614 43.28 12.52 7.29
C ILE A 614 44.63 13.16 7.64
N SER A 615 45.62 12.38 8.08
CA SER A 615 46.89 12.90 8.59
C SER A 615 47.94 13.15 7.50
N GLU A 616 47.84 12.45 6.37
CA GLU A 616 48.78 12.56 5.24
C GLU A 616 48.09 13.13 3.99
N ASP A 617 48.79 13.99 3.24
CA ASP A 617 48.27 14.60 2.01
C ASP A 617 47.87 13.53 0.96
N LEU A 618 48.55 12.38 0.94
CA LEU A 618 48.25 11.26 0.04
C LEU A 618 46.97 10.51 0.46
N GLY A 619 46.73 10.36 1.76
CA GLY A 619 45.52 9.73 2.27
C GLY A 619 44.28 10.55 1.94
N GLN A 620 44.38 11.88 2.06
CA GLN A 620 43.31 12.79 1.64
C GLN A 620 43.01 12.67 0.14
N GLN A 621 44.01 12.47 -0.72
CA GLN A 621 43.82 12.22 -2.16
C GLN A 621 43.11 10.89 -2.45
N ILE A 622 43.47 9.83 -1.71
CA ILE A 622 42.79 8.52 -1.81
C ILE A 622 41.32 8.66 -1.39
N VAL A 623 41.04 9.35 -0.28
CA VAL A 623 39.67 9.60 0.23
C VAL A 623 38.86 10.45 -0.76
N GLU A 624 39.38 11.59 -1.21
CA GLU A 624 38.74 12.44 -2.24
C GLU A 624 38.49 11.70 -3.56
N HIS A 625 39.27 10.66 -3.87
CA HIS A 625 39.04 9.80 -5.04
C HIS A 625 37.88 8.82 -4.83
N ILE A 626 37.82 8.10 -3.70
CA ILE A 626 36.78 7.09 -3.42
C ILE A 626 35.43 7.69 -3.03
N GLU A 627 35.43 8.88 -2.42
CA GLU A 627 34.21 9.64 -2.07
C GLU A 627 33.72 10.53 -3.22
N SER A 628 34.35 10.45 -4.40
CA SER A 628 33.91 11.20 -5.56
C SER A 628 32.47 10.82 -5.92
N PRO A 629 31.54 11.79 -6.07
CA PRO A 629 30.12 11.49 -6.28
C PRO A 629 29.89 10.54 -7.45
N SER A 630 29.11 9.48 -7.19
CA SER A 630 28.60 8.63 -8.25
C SER A 630 27.77 9.43 -9.25
N VAL A 631 27.75 8.98 -10.50
CA VAL A 631 26.99 9.62 -11.58
C VAL A 631 25.49 9.59 -11.25
N GLN A 632 24.93 10.73 -10.86
CA GLN A 632 23.50 10.94 -10.66
C GLN A 632 22.85 11.39 -11.99
N PRO A 633 21.51 11.25 -12.16
CA PRO A 633 20.82 11.64 -13.39
C PRO A 633 21.07 13.08 -13.86
N GLU A 634 21.39 13.99 -12.94
CA GLU A 634 21.74 15.38 -13.21
C GLU A 634 23.25 15.65 -13.35
N THR A 635 24.12 14.70 -12.96
CA THR A 635 25.58 14.86 -12.98
C THR A 635 26.10 14.91 -14.41
N PHE A 636 26.83 15.96 -14.73
CA PHE A 636 27.60 16.05 -15.97
C PHE A 636 28.98 15.44 -15.77
N TRP A 637 29.34 14.53 -16.68
CA TRP A 637 30.64 13.85 -16.70
C TRP A 637 31.14 13.71 -18.13
N MET A 638 32.43 13.40 -18.31
CA MET A 638 33.01 13.20 -19.63
C MET A 638 33.98 12.03 -19.68
N SER A 639 34.13 11.43 -20.86
CA SER A 639 35.15 10.42 -21.12
C SER A 639 35.97 10.74 -22.38
N PHE A 640 37.24 10.36 -22.36
CA PHE A 640 38.17 10.46 -23.47
C PHE A 640 38.61 9.06 -23.89
N ILE A 641 38.65 8.80 -25.19
CA ILE A 641 39.07 7.51 -25.75
C ILE A 641 40.18 7.79 -26.76
N VAL A 642 41.33 7.15 -26.59
CA VAL A 642 42.49 7.28 -27.48
C VAL A 642 42.84 5.92 -28.06
N GLU A 643 42.61 5.77 -29.37
CA GLU A 643 42.96 4.57 -30.14
C GLU A 643 44.21 4.85 -31.00
N GLY A 644 45.18 3.95 -31.01
CA GLY A 644 46.34 4.02 -31.92
C GLY A 644 47.71 4.16 -31.22
N PRO A 645 48.75 4.67 -31.92
CA PRO A 645 50.14 4.66 -31.46
C PRO A 645 50.48 5.77 -30.44
N ALA A 646 49.52 6.15 -29.61
CA ALA A 646 49.65 7.22 -28.63
C ALA A 646 49.08 6.79 -27.27
N ASP A 647 49.44 7.54 -26.23
CA ASP A 647 48.66 7.61 -24.99
C ASP A 647 48.34 9.07 -24.65
N MET A 648 47.74 9.30 -23.49
CA MET A 648 47.30 10.63 -23.08
C MET A 648 47.51 10.84 -21.58
N ILE A 649 47.82 12.10 -21.24
CA ILE A 649 47.71 12.65 -19.89
C ILE A 649 46.58 13.67 -19.90
N VAL A 650 45.71 13.61 -18.90
CA VAL A 650 44.63 14.57 -18.67
C VAL A 650 45.02 15.45 -17.48
N TYR A 651 44.90 16.77 -17.66
CA TYR A 651 45.01 17.77 -16.60
C TYR A 651 43.65 18.41 -16.36
N ASP A 652 43.29 18.60 -15.10
CA ASP A 652 42.08 19.30 -14.70
C ASP A 652 42.28 20.83 -14.59
N PRO A 653 41.22 21.63 -14.33
CA PRO A 653 41.32 23.08 -14.15
C PRO A 653 42.20 23.56 -12.99
N LYS A 654 42.67 22.66 -12.12
CA LYS A 654 43.59 22.92 -11.01
C LYS A 654 45.02 22.45 -11.33
N GLU A 655 45.28 22.03 -12.57
CA GLU A 655 46.55 21.45 -13.05
C GLU A 655 46.91 20.12 -12.37
N ARG A 656 45.93 19.40 -11.79
CA ARG A 656 46.11 18.02 -11.30
C ARG A 656 46.10 17.06 -12.49
N GLU A 657 47.03 16.10 -12.53
CA GLU A 657 47.24 15.23 -13.69
C GLU A 657 46.86 13.76 -13.43
N CYS A 658 46.32 13.08 -14.45
CA CYS A 658 46.09 11.64 -14.47
C CYS A 658 46.40 11.07 -15.86
N GLY A 659 47.08 9.92 -15.92
CA GLY A 659 47.51 9.27 -17.17
C GLY A 659 47.64 7.75 -17.00
N LYS A 660 48.21 7.08 -18.02
CA LYS A 660 48.49 5.64 -17.93
C LYS A 660 49.44 5.30 -16.76
N GLU A 661 50.34 6.22 -16.43
CA GLU A 661 51.34 6.11 -15.36
C GLU A 661 50.77 6.42 -13.96
N GLY A 662 49.45 6.44 -13.80
CA GLY A 662 48.78 6.84 -12.56
C GLY A 662 48.57 8.35 -12.46
N GLY A 663 48.64 8.88 -11.24
CA GLY A 663 48.37 10.28 -10.93
C GLY A 663 47.02 10.51 -10.23
N TYR A 664 46.69 11.78 -9.98
CA TYR A 664 45.56 12.17 -9.15
C TYR A 664 44.64 13.19 -9.83
N ILE A 665 43.40 12.76 -10.12
CA ILE A 665 42.22 13.62 -10.25
C ILE A 665 41.09 12.92 -9.47
N PRO A 666 40.28 13.63 -8.65
CA PRO A 666 39.20 13.01 -7.86
C PRO A 666 38.24 12.21 -8.73
N GLY A 667 37.99 10.95 -8.36
CA GLY A 667 37.11 10.00 -9.07
C GLY A 667 37.55 9.61 -10.50
N ALA A 668 38.67 10.11 -11.00
CA ALA A 668 39.07 9.88 -12.39
C ALA A 668 39.53 8.45 -12.65
N ALA A 669 38.81 7.70 -13.48
CA ALA A 669 39.18 6.34 -13.85
C ALA A 669 40.03 6.32 -15.14
N PHE A 670 41.04 5.45 -15.17
CA PHE A 670 41.74 5.06 -16.39
C PHE A 670 41.46 3.57 -16.66
N GLU A 671 41.02 3.23 -17.86
CA GLU A 671 40.71 1.87 -18.32
C GLU A 671 41.42 1.62 -19.66
N THR A 672 41.68 0.35 -19.98
CA THR A 672 42.18 -0.06 -21.31
C THR A 672 41.17 -0.99 -21.97
N ASP A 673 40.82 -0.72 -23.23
CA ASP A 673 39.88 -1.56 -23.99
C ASP A 673 40.55 -2.80 -24.60
N GLU A 674 39.73 -3.70 -25.16
CA GLU A 674 40.18 -4.98 -25.75
C GLU A 674 41.19 -4.82 -26.91
N ASN A 675 41.28 -3.64 -27.53
CA ASN A 675 42.19 -3.32 -28.62
C ASN A 675 43.44 -2.55 -28.16
N GLY A 676 43.59 -2.31 -26.85
CA GLY A 676 44.64 -1.47 -26.28
C GLY A 676 44.37 0.03 -26.39
N GLY A 677 43.13 0.43 -26.69
CA GLY A 677 42.71 1.83 -26.62
C GLY A 677 42.61 2.29 -25.17
N HIS A 678 43.04 3.52 -24.91
CA HIS A 678 43.05 4.11 -23.57
C HIS A 678 41.75 4.88 -23.33
N ILE A 679 41.02 4.55 -22.27
CA ILE A 679 39.78 5.23 -21.85
C ILE A 679 40.05 5.97 -20.53
N PHE A 680 39.71 7.26 -20.49
CA PHE A 680 39.78 8.08 -19.28
C PHE A 680 38.40 8.65 -18.98
N SER A 681 37.92 8.52 -17.74
CA SER A 681 36.58 8.97 -17.33
C SER A 681 36.68 9.94 -16.15
N LEU A 682 35.97 11.07 -16.23
CA LEU A 682 35.93 12.11 -15.20
C LEU A 682 34.50 12.27 -14.68
N PRO A 683 34.13 11.69 -13.52
CA PRO A 683 32.74 11.55 -13.07
C PRO A 683 32.08 12.86 -12.61
N VAL A 684 32.88 13.87 -12.24
CA VAL A 684 32.38 15.20 -11.85
C VAL A 684 33.25 16.26 -12.49
N LEU A 685 32.62 17.20 -13.20
CA LEU A 685 33.32 18.25 -13.94
C LEU A 685 33.40 19.56 -13.15
N GLU A 686 34.63 20.06 -13.00
CA GLU A 686 34.91 21.37 -12.43
C GLU A 686 34.80 22.47 -13.51
N THR A 687 34.45 23.69 -13.09
CA THR A 687 34.40 24.83 -14.02
C THR A 687 35.80 25.27 -14.42
N GLY A 688 36.17 25.04 -15.67
CA GLY A 688 37.41 25.55 -16.26
C GLY A 688 37.77 24.83 -17.56
N ASN A 689 39.07 24.79 -17.85
CA ASN A 689 39.62 24.06 -19.00
C ASN A 689 40.28 22.78 -18.51
N TYR A 690 39.93 21.65 -19.12
CA TYR A 690 40.66 20.40 -19.01
C TYR A 690 41.65 20.33 -20.17
N ARG A 691 42.92 20.02 -19.90
CA ARG A 691 43.96 19.92 -20.93
C ARG A 691 44.28 18.45 -21.18
N LEU A 692 44.26 18.07 -22.45
CA LEU A 692 44.63 16.75 -22.94
C LEU A 692 46.01 16.86 -23.60
N VAL A 693 46.93 16.01 -23.17
CA VAL A 693 48.29 15.93 -23.71
C VAL A 693 48.47 14.55 -24.30
N LEU A 694 48.35 14.47 -25.63
CA LEU A 694 48.47 13.26 -26.41
C LEU A 694 49.95 13.01 -26.71
N ARG A 695 50.49 11.86 -26.32
CA ARG A 695 51.92 11.51 -26.40
C ARG A 695 52.13 10.37 -27.40
N GLY A 696 52.89 10.62 -28.47
CA GLY A 696 53.15 9.65 -29.54
C GLY A 696 54.21 8.62 -29.15
N LYS A 697 53.80 7.36 -29.01
CA LYS A 697 54.71 6.21 -28.78
C LYS A 697 55.40 5.79 -30.07
N GLU A 698 54.65 5.77 -31.17
CA GLU A 698 55.16 5.50 -32.52
C GLU A 698 54.58 6.52 -33.51
N SER A 699 55.16 6.61 -34.71
CA SER A 699 54.64 7.49 -35.76
C SER A 699 53.43 6.88 -36.48
N GLY A 700 52.28 7.55 -36.46
CA GLY A 700 51.08 7.11 -37.16
C GLY A 700 49.85 7.98 -36.93
N PHE A 701 48.67 7.41 -37.22
CA PHE A 701 47.39 8.04 -36.96
C PHE A 701 46.78 7.46 -35.69
N CYS A 702 46.35 8.34 -34.79
CA CYS A 702 45.52 8.00 -33.64
C CYS A 702 44.13 8.61 -33.80
N ARG A 703 43.14 8.05 -33.12
CA ARG A 703 41.79 8.60 -33.02
C ARG A 703 41.52 9.00 -31.58
N VAL A 704 41.22 10.28 -31.37
CA VAL A 704 40.82 10.82 -30.08
C VAL A 704 39.32 11.08 -30.15
N THR A 705 38.56 10.45 -29.25
CA THR A 705 37.12 10.69 -29.09
C THR A 705 36.85 11.29 -27.72
N VAL A 706 36.16 12.42 -27.69
CA VAL A 706 35.65 13.04 -26.46
C VAL A 706 34.15 12.83 -26.41
N LYS A 707 33.65 12.34 -25.28
CA LYS A 707 32.22 12.11 -25.03
C LYS A 707 31.77 12.85 -23.80
N GLY A 708 30.57 13.40 -23.86
CA GLY A 708 29.92 14.11 -22.78
C GLY A 708 28.61 13.45 -22.40
N TYR A 709 28.31 13.42 -21.11
CA TYR A 709 27.15 12.72 -20.56
C TYR A 709 26.41 13.58 -19.52
N GLN A 710 25.12 13.31 -19.36
CA GLN A 710 24.31 13.74 -18.22
C GLN A 710 23.59 12.52 -17.66
N GLY A 711 23.91 12.15 -16.41
CA GLY A 711 23.62 10.79 -15.93
C GLY A 711 24.22 9.74 -16.88
N ASP A 712 23.48 8.68 -17.16
CA ASP A 712 23.90 7.66 -18.15
C ASP A 712 23.68 8.07 -19.62
N THR A 713 23.13 9.26 -19.89
CA THR A 713 22.79 9.68 -21.25
C THR A 713 23.96 10.37 -21.93
N GLU A 714 24.48 9.79 -23.02
CA GLU A 714 25.42 10.47 -23.92
C GLU A 714 24.71 11.67 -24.59
N ILE A 715 25.16 12.89 -24.26
CA ILE A 715 24.62 14.15 -24.80
C ILE A 715 25.49 14.72 -25.93
N SER A 716 26.74 14.26 -26.06
CA SER A 716 27.63 14.63 -27.16
C SER A 716 28.74 13.61 -27.38
N SER A 717 29.24 13.55 -28.61
CA SER A 717 30.48 12.83 -28.96
C SER A 717 31.15 13.51 -30.15
N GLU A 718 32.45 13.78 -30.05
CA GLU A 718 33.30 14.27 -31.15
C GLU A 718 34.53 13.35 -31.28
N THR A 719 34.81 12.88 -32.50
CA THR A 719 36.03 12.10 -32.82
C THR A 719 36.88 12.87 -33.81
N LYS A 720 38.19 12.98 -33.53
CA LYS A 720 39.21 13.47 -34.48
C LYS A 720 40.27 12.41 -34.73
N GLU A 721 40.80 12.42 -35.95
CA GLU A 721 41.96 11.62 -36.36
C GLU A 721 43.18 12.54 -36.42
N ILE A 722 44.25 12.19 -35.72
CA ILE A 722 45.43 13.03 -35.51
C ILE A 722 46.68 12.25 -35.95
N GLU A 723 47.46 12.85 -36.85
CA GLU A 723 48.81 12.37 -37.19
C GLU A 723 49.78 12.80 -36.08
N ILE A 724 50.50 11.84 -35.51
CA ILE A 724 51.46 12.05 -34.43
C ILE A 724 52.75 11.28 -34.74
N GLN A 725 53.89 11.85 -34.38
CA GLN A 725 55.21 11.23 -34.52
C GLN A 725 55.66 10.62 -33.19
N ALA A 726 56.62 9.70 -33.23
CA ALA A 726 57.26 9.20 -32.01
C ALA A 726 57.87 10.37 -31.21
N HIS A 727 57.73 10.34 -29.88
CA HIS A 727 58.14 11.39 -28.93
C HIS A 727 57.50 12.77 -29.14
N GLN A 728 56.52 12.89 -30.04
CA GLN A 728 55.76 14.12 -30.22
C GLN A 728 54.61 14.19 -29.20
N ALA A 729 54.46 15.34 -28.56
CA ALA A 729 53.25 15.73 -27.84
C ALA A 729 52.34 16.59 -28.74
N HIS A 730 51.03 16.46 -28.53
CA HIS A 730 49.99 17.37 -29.01
C HIS A 730 49.09 17.79 -27.85
N LYS A 731 48.71 19.07 -27.82
CA LYS A 731 47.82 19.65 -26.80
C LYS A 731 46.41 19.84 -27.35
N CYS A 732 45.40 19.59 -26.52
CA CYS A 732 44.04 20.08 -26.72
C CYS A 732 43.46 20.60 -25.41
N ASP A 733 42.68 21.68 -25.43
CA ASP A 733 41.92 22.14 -24.27
C ASP A 733 40.42 21.85 -24.49
N VAL A 734 39.73 21.39 -23.46
CA VAL A 734 38.28 21.12 -23.43
C VAL A 734 37.65 22.01 -22.36
N ILE A 735 36.69 22.85 -22.76
CA ILE A 735 36.17 23.96 -21.93
C ILE A 735 34.82 23.57 -21.32
N VAL A 736 34.68 23.59 -19.99
CA VAL A 736 33.44 23.16 -19.31
C VAL A 736 32.32 24.21 -19.31
N SER A 737 32.62 25.47 -19.61
CA SER A 737 31.57 26.51 -19.67
C SER A 737 30.56 26.35 -20.81
N SER A 738 30.79 25.47 -21.80
CA SER A 738 29.81 25.11 -22.84
C SER A 738 28.78 24.06 -22.41
N PHE A 739 28.80 23.62 -21.15
CA PHE A 739 27.90 22.56 -20.65
C PHE A 739 26.57 23.11 -20.10
N THR A 740 26.49 24.42 -19.83
CA THR A 740 25.32 25.03 -19.15
C THR A 740 24.42 25.88 -20.06
N ASP A 741 24.88 26.30 -21.24
CA ASP A 741 24.10 27.05 -22.23
C ASP A 741 24.29 26.42 -23.62
N ASP A 742 23.21 25.87 -24.20
CA ASP A 742 23.16 25.18 -25.51
C ASP A 742 24.31 24.18 -25.78
N LEU A 743 24.26 23.05 -25.05
CA LEU A 743 25.18 21.90 -25.06
C LEU A 743 25.67 21.47 -26.46
N ILE A 744 26.77 22.08 -26.89
CA ILE A 744 27.67 21.60 -27.95
C ILE A 744 29.08 21.73 -27.39
N PHE A 745 29.79 20.61 -27.32
CA PHE A 745 31.19 20.58 -26.94
C PHE A 745 31.98 21.05 -28.16
N THR A 746 32.86 22.04 -27.99
CA THR A 746 33.84 22.41 -29.00
C THR A 746 35.23 21.93 -28.58
N PHE A 747 35.74 20.91 -29.26
CA PHE A 747 37.16 20.58 -29.26
C PHE A 747 37.92 21.71 -29.98
N GLU A 748 38.36 22.74 -29.24
CA GLU A 748 39.13 23.83 -29.82
C GLU A 748 40.57 23.36 -30.07
N GLU A 749 40.89 23.23 -31.36
CA GLU A 749 42.13 22.61 -31.83
C GLU A 749 43.33 23.57 -31.70
N ILE A 750 43.84 23.69 -30.47
CA ILE A 750 45.10 24.37 -30.18
C ILE A 750 46.26 23.39 -30.38
N MET A 751 46.42 22.91 -31.62
CA MET A 751 47.60 22.15 -32.09
C MET A 751 48.79 23.12 -32.22
N SER A 752 49.21 23.71 -31.11
CA SER A 752 50.22 24.77 -31.05
C SER A 752 51.62 24.20 -31.21
N SER A 753 52.03 24.04 -32.48
CA SER A 753 53.34 23.56 -32.93
C SER A 753 53.61 22.07 -32.67
N ASN A 754 54.57 21.50 -33.41
CA ASN A 754 55.04 20.14 -33.19
C ASN A 754 55.92 20.14 -31.93
N LEU A 755 55.35 19.76 -30.80
CA LEU A 755 55.94 19.84 -29.47
C LEU A 755 56.68 18.55 -29.15
N PHE A 756 57.99 18.48 -29.41
CA PHE A 756 58.81 17.27 -29.21
C PHE A 756 59.43 17.12 -27.81
N TYR A 757 59.50 18.21 -27.03
CA TYR A 757 60.16 18.23 -25.71
C TYR A 757 59.32 18.95 -24.64
N ASP A 758 58.06 19.23 -24.95
CA ASP A 758 57.04 19.73 -24.02
C ASP A 758 56.25 18.49 -23.56
N PHE A 759 56.80 17.83 -22.56
CA PHE A 759 56.34 16.55 -22.03
C PHE A 759 55.22 16.70 -20.99
N ASN A 760 55.04 17.90 -20.42
CA ASN A 760 53.85 18.24 -19.62
C ASN A 760 52.70 18.84 -20.47
N GLY A 761 52.94 19.13 -21.75
CA GLY A 761 51.98 19.69 -22.71
C GLY A 761 51.48 21.10 -22.36
N ASP A 762 52.20 21.87 -21.54
CA ASP A 762 51.75 23.20 -21.10
C ASP A 762 51.85 24.26 -22.22
N GLY A 763 52.67 24.01 -23.24
CA GLY A 763 52.97 24.90 -24.36
C GLY A 763 54.38 25.51 -24.32
N LYS A 764 55.26 25.07 -23.42
CA LYS A 764 56.64 25.52 -23.24
C LYS A 764 57.59 24.32 -23.15
N ILE A 765 58.89 24.58 -23.29
CA ILE A 765 59.94 23.61 -22.96
C ILE A 765 60.69 24.21 -21.77
N ASP A 766 60.43 23.73 -20.55
CA ASP A 766 61.00 24.28 -19.32
C ASP A 766 61.49 23.20 -18.31
N ASP A 767 61.81 23.62 -17.09
CA ASP A 767 62.35 22.73 -16.04
C ASP A 767 61.39 21.58 -15.70
N ASN A 768 60.08 21.72 -15.93
CA ASN A 768 59.10 20.65 -15.70
C ASN A 768 59.26 19.48 -16.69
N ASP A 769 59.56 19.78 -17.95
CA ASP A 769 59.80 18.75 -18.98
C ASP A 769 61.10 18.00 -18.71
N ILE A 770 62.14 18.75 -18.29
CA ILE A 770 63.39 18.18 -17.82
C ILE A 770 63.11 17.25 -16.64
N MET A 771 62.25 17.64 -15.69
CA MET A 771 61.84 16.77 -14.58
C MET A 771 61.08 15.51 -15.03
N LYS A 772 60.18 15.61 -16.03
CA LYS A 772 59.47 14.44 -16.59
C LYS A 772 60.44 13.39 -17.13
N VAL A 773 61.36 13.74 -18.03
CA VAL A 773 62.35 12.77 -18.56
C VAL A 773 63.38 12.36 -17.49
N SER A 774 63.81 13.27 -16.61
CA SER A 774 64.74 12.94 -15.52
C SER A 774 64.16 11.97 -14.49
N SER A 775 62.82 11.90 -14.35
CA SER A 775 62.17 10.93 -13.47
C SER A 775 62.39 9.48 -13.90
N ARG A 776 62.71 9.24 -15.18
CA ARG A 776 63.02 7.93 -15.76
C ARG A 776 64.52 7.74 -16.03
N TRP A 777 65.38 8.51 -15.36
CA TRP A 777 66.83 8.42 -15.53
C TRP A 777 67.38 7.04 -15.18
N ASN A 778 68.25 6.51 -16.06
CA ASN A 778 68.95 5.24 -15.90
C ASN A 778 67.99 4.02 -15.90
N VAL A 779 66.89 4.13 -16.65
CA VAL A 779 65.90 3.07 -16.87
C VAL A 779 66.18 2.42 -18.25
N THR A 780 66.07 1.09 -18.32
CA THR A 780 66.29 0.29 -19.55
C THR A 780 64.97 -0.36 -20.00
N GLU A 781 64.85 -0.79 -21.25
CA GLU A 781 63.71 -1.55 -21.79
C GLU A 781 63.33 -2.80 -20.96
N GLU A 782 64.29 -3.41 -20.25
CA GLU A 782 64.04 -4.53 -19.31
C GLU A 782 63.38 -4.11 -17.98
N SER A 783 63.26 -2.81 -17.70
CA SER A 783 62.68 -2.25 -16.48
C SER A 783 61.18 -1.97 -16.64
N GLN A 784 60.42 -2.18 -15.56
CA GLN A 784 58.99 -1.88 -15.53
C GLN A 784 58.69 -0.37 -15.55
N GLU A 785 59.66 0.47 -15.19
CA GLU A 785 59.54 1.93 -15.23
C GLU A 785 59.80 2.54 -16.63
N TYR A 786 60.13 1.72 -17.63
CA TYR A 786 60.45 2.19 -18.98
C TYR A 786 59.18 2.61 -19.74
N ASP A 787 59.12 3.90 -20.09
CA ASP A 787 58.11 4.44 -21.01
C ASP A 787 58.84 4.91 -22.30
N PRO A 788 58.65 4.20 -23.44
CA PRO A 788 59.34 4.51 -24.71
C PRO A 788 59.19 5.97 -25.17
N PHE A 789 58.14 6.67 -24.72
CA PHE A 789 57.97 8.08 -25.02
C PHE A 789 59.17 8.96 -24.59
N TYR A 790 59.86 8.60 -23.51
CA TYR A 790 61.01 9.33 -22.96
C TYR A 790 62.38 8.83 -23.45
N ASP A 791 62.43 7.76 -24.25
CA ASP A 791 63.63 7.24 -24.92
C ASP A 791 63.75 7.91 -26.29
N VAL A 792 64.35 9.10 -26.32
CA VAL A 792 64.29 10.08 -27.43
C VAL A 792 65.20 9.68 -28.60
N ASP A 793 66.15 8.76 -28.40
CA ASP A 793 67.00 8.22 -29.46
C ASP A 793 66.79 6.74 -29.82
N ASP A 794 65.71 6.13 -29.29
CA ASP A 794 65.27 4.75 -29.54
C ASP A 794 66.37 3.69 -29.24
N ASP A 795 67.21 3.91 -28.22
CA ASP A 795 68.36 3.03 -27.90
C ASP A 795 68.04 1.92 -26.86
N GLY A 796 66.89 2.02 -26.19
CA GLY A 796 66.44 1.11 -25.14
C GLY A 796 66.87 1.52 -23.74
N TYR A 797 67.43 2.72 -23.55
CA TYR A 797 67.94 3.22 -22.27
C TYR A 797 67.78 4.74 -22.10
N ILE A 798 66.88 5.15 -21.21
CA ILE A 798 66.64 6.56 -20.88
C ILE A 798 67.81 7.09 -20.03
N GLY A 799 68.66 7.90 -20.66
CA GLY A 799 69.91 8.41 -20.10
C GLY A 799 70.17 9.88 -20.40
N ILE A 800 71.45 10.24 -20.52
CA ILE A 800 71.86 11.65 -20.74
C ILE A 800 71.61 12.12 -22.17
N ILE A 801 71.43 11.20 -23.10
CA ILE A 801 71.23 11.51 -24.52
C ILE A 801 69.79 11.96 -24.77
N ASP A 802 68.84 11.54 -23.93
CA ASP A 802 67.42 11.91 -23.96
C ASP A 802 67.12 13.24 -23.26
N ILE A 803 67.77 13.45 -22.11
CA ILE A 803 67.60 14.67 -21.32
C ILE A 803 68.26 15.88 -22.01
N MET A 804 69.43 15.69 -22.62
CA MET A 804 70.17 16.81 -23.23
C MET A 804 69.41 17.56 -24.35
N PRO A 805 68.68 16.90 -25.28
CA PRO A 805 67.80 17.56 -26.24
C PRO A 805 66.76 18.50 -25.61
N VAL A 806 66.11 18.08 -24.52
CA VAL A 806 65.15 18.90 -23.77
C VAL A 806 65.83 20.14 -23.20
N VAL A 807 66.93 19.94 -22.44
CA VAL A 807 67.73 21.02 -21.82
C VAL A 807 68.26 22.02 -22.87
N ASN A 808 68.76 21.52 -24.00
CA ASN A 808 69.26 22.37 -25.07
C ASN A 808 68.14 23.14 -25.77
N SER A 809 66.94 22.56 -25.90
CA SER A 809 65.80 23.21 -26.53
C SER A 809 65.20 24.33 -25.68
N MET A 810 65.16 24.17 -24.35
CA MET A 810 64.86 25.27 -23.41
C MET A 810 65.82 26.46 -23.62
N SER A 811 67.10 26.21 -23.89
CA SER A 811 68.10 27.27 -24.12
C SER A 811 68.01 27.98 -25.48
N ALA A 812 67.13 27.51 -26.37
CA ALA A 812 66.96 28.01 -27.74
C ALA A 812 65.66 28.82 -27.98
N GLN A 813 64.73 28.80 -27.01
CA GLN A 813 63.54 29.67 -26.97
C GLN A 813 63.87 31.06 -26.37
#